data_AF-A0A453G0V9-F1
#
_entry.id   AF-A0A453G0V9-F1
#
_cell.length_a   1.000
_cell.length_b   1.000
_cell.length_c   1.000
_cell.angle_alpha   90.00
_cell.angle_beta   90.00
_cell.angle_gamma   90.00
#
_symmetry.space_group_name_H-M   'P 1'
#
loop_
_entity.id
_entity.type
_entity.pdbx_description
1 polymer ?
#
loop_
_entity_poly.entity_id
_entity_poly.type
_entity_poly.pdbx_seq_one_letter_code
_entity_poly.pdbx_strand_id
1 'polypeptide(L)'
;MSASFTDISKVEDCFEILHQMKDNNIFKDLTEISKEGTTFATVRSIRDSFLKRIGNKHQIYSFCKELSTKLSHSLFNWEMICAILEVLFSCRNELTHYAESACDLLLLVAMVFPSLFRGSEEYLLKLFSEDSVLINEKSLQMLAYLAKSPCKLSINFSSDVYLLLEQKCIEGTRAESKYAISAIASLIQSPDDKKFAKLCKKVVGGLHDNHNIPTLLQSLGLILEYSPSMYTSYDDQFINFVQRVFVSPEFVSTPELSPSNENSACSFSCKLKIYCLKALVKSCLPTTTARDRIENFFKMLLDIIREEFTPITICENDKPYLRLAAGKSVLRLATRWDSLISPELFRTALLMARDSSYIVRKSFIHKLFGLLKKHAIPVRYACAFALASTDCCGDVRTESLRYLTEVVKEQRGVSVHQNKTSNDSIVEHPAYAVLFLIHTLAYDEEFRFNFCEKETGSAEFWSPLIVMLRELVEIEDLSQTKHGSATSSVSILLGIFRAVQKAEDVIDSDITHKLHILSKIGLLMIKELDKHCKTSDSPRHILLPSSYYRLSRSERKADECCQLDLITDTFVKRILKAHEPYNQQEDTTCSTITERVSKESAPKRQTRSSSNKPLFGQFVSGHEQGKTKKSSVQAKDVPKKNYLDILEKDNVSSCGSAGTKLSSPGSLGLTNEADSRDLKTISSKDTMSTEDFPDCHLRDW
;
A
#
# COMPACT_ATOMS: atom_id res chain seq x y z
N MET A 1 26.50 -2.68 6.29
CA MET A 1 26.98 -1.52 5.49
C MET A 1 27.62 -1.95 4.17
N SER A 2 28.41 -3.03 4.15
CA SER A 2 29.00 -3.63 2.95
C SER A 2 28.06 -3.81 1.76
N ALA A 3 26.84 -4.32 1.99
CA ALA A 3 25.79 -4.48 0.98
C ALA A 3 25.34 -3.18 0.26
N SER A 4 25.81 -2.00 0.69
CA SER A 4 25.58 -0.71 0.00
C SER A 4 26.68 -0.36 -1.03
N PHE A 5 27.55 -1.32 -1.36
CA PHE A 5 28.68 -1.21 -2.29
C PHE A 5 28.67 -2.39 -3.28
N THR A 6 29.35 -2.25 -4.41
CA THR A 6 29.33 -3.22 -5.52
C THR A 6 30.18 -4.48 -5.29
N ASP A 7 31.15 -4.44 -4.38
CA ASP A 7 32.11 -5.52 -4.11
C ASP A 7 32.08 -5.87 -2.62
N ILE A 8 31.01 -6.56 -2.21
CA ILE A 8 30.61 -6.72 -0.80
C ILE A 8 31.75 -7.27 0.07
N SER A 9 32.41 -8.35 -0.37
CA SER A 9 33.45 -9.02 0.43
C SER A 9 34.71 -8.17 0.60
N LYS A 10 35.22 -7.53 -0.46
CA LYS A 10 36.37 -6.61 -0.32
C LYS A 10 36.05 -5.39 0.54
N VAL A 11 34.78 -4.98 0.56
CA VAL A 11 34.33 -3.86 1.40
C VAL A 11 34.21 -4.27 2.87
N GLU A 12 33.93 -5.54 3.18
CA GLU A 12 33.95 -6.05 4.56
C GLU A 12 35.38 -6.00 5.13
N ASP A 13 36.38 -6.50 4.39
CA ASP A 13 37.81 -6.33 4.72
C ASP A 13 38.17 -4.85 4.96
N CYS A 14 37.67 -3.95 4.09
CA CYS A 14 37.93 -2.51 4.22
C CYS A 14 37.28 -1.86 5.45
N PHE A 15 36.10 -2.34 5.89
CA PHE A 15 35.46 -1.90 7.13
C PHE A 15 36.23 -2.41 8.36
N GLU A 16 36.75 -3.64 8.35
CA GLU A 16 37.60 -4.16 9.44
C GLU A 16 38.90 -3.36 9.56
N ILE A 17 39.60 -3.12 8.44
CA ILE A 17 40.82 -2.32 8.42
C ILE A 17 40.56 -0.89 8.92
N LEU A 18 39.42 -0.28 8.55
CA LEU A 18 39.00 1.03 9.06
C LEU A 18 38.73 1.00 10.57
N HIS A 19 38.05 -0.04 11.07
CA HIS A 19 37.76 -0.19 12.51
C HIS A 19 39.03 -0.37 13.35
N GLN A 20 40.07 -1.01 12.81
CA GLN A 20 41.35 -1.20 13.49
C GLN A 20 42.23 0.07 13.54
N MET A 21 41.83 1.18 12.90
CA MET A 21 42.61 2.43 12.90
C MET A 21 42.56 3.14 14.27
N LYS A 22 43.74 3.48 14.81
CA LYS A 22 43.90 4.09 16.14
C LYS A 22 43.79 5.62 16.17
N ASP A 23 43.68 6.29 15.02
CA ASP A 23 43.52 7.75 14.99
C ASP A 23 42.04 8.13 15.13
N ASN A 24 41.65 8.48 16.36
CA ASN A 24 40.30 8.94 16.71
C ASN A 24 39.80 10.09 15.83
N ASN A 25 40.69 10.88 15.22
CA ASN A 25 40.28 11.96 14.33
C ASN A 25 39.71 11.46 13.00
N ILE A 26 40.01 10.22 12.58
CA ILE A 26 39.38 9.59 11.40
C ILE A 26 37.88 9.41 11.63
N PHE A 27 37.50 8.89 12.80
CA PHE A 27 36.10 8.74 13.20
C PHE A 27 35.44 10.08 13.50
N LYS A 28 36.18 11.05 14.05
CA LYS A 28 35.68 12.43 14.21
C LYS A 28 35.33 13.03 12.86
N ASP A 29 36.26 13.07 11.90
CA ASP A 29 36.04 13.63 10.57
C ASP A 29 34.85 12.93 9.87
N LEU A 30 34.74 11.60 9.92
CA LEU A 30 33.60 10.85 9.38
C LEU A 30 32.27 11.27 10.05
N THR A 31 32.27 11.42 11.38
CA THR A 31 31.10 11.90 12.12
C THR A 31 30.71 13.30 11.66
N GLU A 32 31.66 14.22 11.47
CA GLU A 32 31.37 15.59 11.03
C GLU A 32 30.93 15.66 9.56
N ILE A 33 31.44 14.80 8.68
CA ILE A 33 30.97 14.66 7.28
C ILE A 33 29.49 14.22 7.23
N SER A 34 29.05 13.40 8.19
CA SER A 34 27.64 12.96 8.32
C SER A 34 26.73 13.95 9.07
N LYS A 35 27.21 15.12 9.51
CA LYS A 35 26.36 16.12 10.17
C LYS A 35 25.56 16.93 9.15
N GLU A 36 24.28 16.62 9.03
CA GLU A 36 23.28 17.29 8.17
C GLU A 36 23.27 18.83 8.27
N GLY A 37 23.62 19.39 9.43
CA GLY A 37 23.70 20.84 9.66
C GLY A 37 25.02 21.52 9.26
N THR A 38 25.97 20.81 8.64
CA THR A 38 27.25 21.40 8.20
C THR A 38 27.17 21.97 6.78
N THR A 39 27.89 23.05 6.52
CA THR A 39 27.92 23.71 5.21
C THR A 39 28.73 22.91 4.20
N PHE A 40 28.39 23.01 2.92
CA PHE A 40 29.06 22.30 1.82
C PHE A 40 30.57 22.57 1.78
N ALA A 41 30.97 23.82 2.03
CA ALA A 41 32.38 24.20 2.11
C ALA A 41 33.11 23.51 3.27
N THR A 42 32.47 23.40 4.43
CA THR A 42 33.03 22.72 5.61
C THR A 42 33.13 21.21 5.40
N VAL A 43 32.07 20.56 4.89
CA VAL A 43 32.09 19.11 4.56
C VAL A 43 33.21 18.79 3.56
N ARG A 44 33.40 19.64 2.54
CA ARG A 44 34.48 19.48 1.56
C ARG A 44 35.86 19.58 2.21
N SER A 45 36.08 20.56 3.08
CA SER A 45 37.34 20.77 3.80
C SER A 45 37.67 19.60 4.75
N ILE A 46 36.67 19.11 5.50
CA ILE A 46 36.82 17.95 6.40
C ILE A 46 37.10 16.69 5.59
N ARG A 47 36.39 16.43 4.48
CA ARG A 47 36.66 15.29 3.61
C ARG A 47 38.07 15.33 3.00
N ASP A 48 38.53 16.50 2.57
CA ASP A 48 39.87 16.66 2.04
C ASP A 48 40.96 16.54 3.13
N SER A 49 40.64 16.80 4.40
CA SER A 49 41.49 16.49 5.57
C SER A 49 41.53 14.99 5.87
N PHE A 50 40.37 14.35 5.98
CA PHE A 50 40.18 12.91 6.16
C PHE A 50 40.95 12.09 5.11
N LEU A 51 40.83 12.44 3.82
CA LEU A 51 41.54 11.74 2.75
C LEU A 51 43.06 11.96 2.79
N LYS A 52 43.54 13.14 3.21
CA LYS A 52 44.98 13.36 3.47
C LYS A 52 45.49 12.51 4.63
N ARG A 53 44.68 12.35 5.69
CA ARG A 53 45.00 11.53 6.87
C ARG A 53 45.04 10.02 6.57
N ILE A 54 44.11 9.50 5.78
CA ILE A 54 44.16 8.11 5.29
C ILE A 54 45.38 7.90 4.38
N GLY A 55 45.71 8.88 3.53
CA GLY A 55 46.86 8.85 2.64
C GLY A 55 46.59 8.11 1.33
N ASN A 56 46.99 8.71 0.21
CA ASN A 56 46.67 8.24 -1.14
C ASN A 56 47.30 6.88 -1.55
N LYS A 57 48.25 6.36 -0.77
CA LYS A 57 48.87 5.04 -0.96
C LYS A 57 48.25 3.93 -0.09
N HIS A 58 47.33 4.26 0.81
CA HIS A 58 46.76 3.29 1.74
C HIS A 58 45.73 2.39 1.06
N GLN A 59 45.71 1.10 1.39
CA GLN A 59 44.88 0.09 0.72
C GLN A 59 43.39 0.47 0.66
N ILE A 60 42.84 0.98 1.77
CA ILE A 60 41.43 1.39 1.86
C ILE A 60 41.15 2.83 1.37
N TYR A 61 42.10 3.53 0.75
CA TYR A 61 41.92 4.94 0.33
C TYR A 61 40.78 5.13 -0.68
N SER A 62 40.65 4.22 -1.65
CA SER A 62 39.54 4.21 -2.62
C SER A 62 38.19 4.04 -1.92
N PHE A 63 38.08 3.06 -1.03
CA PHE A 63 36.90 2.83 -0.20
C PHE A 63 36.56 4.04 0.68
N CYS A 64 37.55 4.63 1.36
CA CYS A 64 37.35 5.83 2.18
C CYS A 64 36.85 7.03 1.36
N LYS A 65 37.35 7.20 0.13
CA LYS A 65 36.87 8.23 -0.81
C LYS A 65 35.41 8.00 -1.23
N GLU A 66 35.01 6.76 -1.46
CA GLU A 66 33.61 6.42 -1.77
C GLU A 66 32.70 6.59 -0.54
N LEU A 67 33.08 6.00 0.61
CA LEU A 67 32.37 6.07 1.88
C LEU A 67 32.11 7.52 2.31
N SER A 68 33.16 8.35 2.35
CA SER A 68 33.04 9.77 2.72
C SER A 68 32.25 10.61 1.71
N THR A 69 32.05 10.12 0.48
CA THR A 69 31.16 10.75 -0.51
C THR A 69 29.71 10.27 -0.34
N LYS A 70 29.48 9.02 0.06
CA LYS A 70 28.12 8.51 0.42
C LYS A 70 27.60 9.08 1.73
N LEU A 71 28.50 9.38 2.68
CA LEU A 71 28.15 10.02 3.96
C LEU A 71 27.99 11.54 3.84
N SER A 72 28.56 12.18 2.80
CA SER A 72 28.45 13.63 2.64
C SER A 72 27.10 14.03 2.05
N HIS A 73 26.47 15.02 2.69
CA HIS A 73 25.28 15.74 2.20
C HIS A 73 25.63 16.68 1.01
N SER A 74 26.27 16.13 -0.02
CA SER A 74 26.90 16.87 -1.11
C SER A 74 25.98 17.19 -2.29
N LEU A 75 24.81 16.52 -2.38
CA LEU A 75 23.77 16.82 -3.37
C LEU A 75 22.67 17.71 -2.78
N PHE A 76 22.26 17.44 -1.55
CA PHE A 76 21.30 18.23 -0.79
C PHE A 76 21.83 18.47 0.62
N ASN A 77 21.86 19.74 1.00
CA ASN A 77 22.19 20.28 2.31
C ASN A 77 21.25 21.46 2.59
N TRP A 78 21.23 21.97 3.82
CA TRP A 78 20.31 23.04 4.20
C TRP A 78 20.51 24.35 3.43
N GLU A 79 21.75 24.69 3.04
CA GLU A 79 22.06 25.87 2.22
C GLU A 79 21.34 25.80 0.86
N MET A 80 21.34 24.62 0.24
CA MET A 80 20.63 24.35 -1.02
C MET A 80 19.10 24.43 -0.86
N ILE A 81 18.55 24.03 0.29
CA ILE A 81 17.10 24.12 0.56
C ILE A 81 16.66 25.59 0.67
N CYS A 82 17.43 26.42 1.39
CA CYS A 82 17.17 27.86 1.46
C CYS A 82 17.30 28.53 0.07
N ALA A 83 18.32 28.17 -0.72
CA ALA A 83 18.49 28.70 -2.07
C ALA A 83 17.33 28.33 -3.03
N ILE A 84 16.83 27.09 -2.98
CA ILE A 84 15.66 26.67 -3.77
C ILE A 84 14.41 27.48 -3.35
N LEU A 85 14.21 27.69 -2.06
CA LEU A 85 13.09 28.49 -1.53
C LEU A 85 13.20 29.97 -1.91
N GLU A 86 14.40 30.55 -1.92
CA GLU A 86 14.64 31.94 -2.33
C GLU A 86 14.34 32.16 -3.82
N VAL A 87 14.78 31.24 -4.69
CA VAL A 87 14.45 31.28 -6.12
C VAL A 87 12.94 31.09 -6.35
N LEU A 88 12.29 30.18 -5.59
CA LEU A 88 10.83 30.00 -5.63
C LEU A 88 10.04 31.28 -5.34
N PHE A 89 10.48 32.10 -4.38
CA PHE A 89 9.84 33.39 -4.12
C PHE A 89 10.15 34.45 -5.18
N SER A 90 11.32 34.36 -5.81
CA SER A 90 11.79 35.31 -6.83
C SER A 90 11.10 35.09 -8.19
N CYS A 91 10.86 33.84 -8.58
CA CYS A 91 10.28 33.46 -9.88
C CYS A 91 8.73 33.49 -9.92
N ARG A 92 8.06 34.21 -9.00
CA ARG A 92 6.60 34.12 -8.73
C ARG A 92 5.67 34.26 -9.95
N ASN A 93 6.12 34.89 -11.05
CA ASN A 93 5.24 35.27 -12.17
C ASN A 93 5.54 34.59 -13.53
N GLU A 94 6.66 33.88 -13.70
CA GLU A 94 7.17 33.60 -15.07
C GLU A 94 7.37 32.12 -15.44
N LEU A 95 7.55 31.18 -14.50
CA LEU A 95 7.89 29.78 -14.79
C LEU A 95 7.16 28.77 -13.89
N THR A 96 5.91 28.44 -14.23
CA THR A 96 5.07 27.47 -13.49
C THR A 96 5.74 26.11 -13.33
N HIS A 97 6.20 25.49 -14.43
CA HIS A 97 6.83 24.16 -14.39
C HIS A 97 8.12 24.11 -13.56
N TYR A 98 8.86 25.21 -13.45
CA TYR A 98 10.02 25.29 -12.56
C TYR A 98 9.57 25.29 -11.10
N ALA A 99 8.57 26.10 -10.75
CA ALA A 99 8.02 26.15 -9.40
C ALA A 99 7.39 24.80 -8.98
N GLU A 100 6.68 24.13 -9.88
CA GLU A 100 6.15 22.77 -9.66
C GLU A 100 7.26 21.76 -9.38
N SER A 101 8.31 21.75 -10.22
CA SER A 101 9.45 20.84 -10.08
C SER A 101 10.24 21.07 -8.80
N ALA A 102 10.42 22.33 -8.40
CA ALA A 102 11.05 22.70 -7.14
C ALA A 102 10.19 22.28 -5.93
N CYS A 103 8.86 22.40 -6.01
CA CYS A 103 7.96 21.90 -4.97
C CYS A 103 7.99 20.37 -4.84
N ASP A 104 8.04 19.62 -5.96
CA ASP A 104 8.21 18.16 -5.93
C ASP A 104 9.55 17.76 -5.30
N LEU A 105 10.63 18.48 -5.61
CA LEU A 105 11.95 18.23 -5.05
C LEU A 105 12.01 18.52 -3.55
N LEU A 106 11.48 19.66 -3.11
CA LEU A 106 11.39 20.00 -1.69
C LEU A 106 10.51 19.01 -0.91
N LEU A 107 9.38 18.57 -1.49
CA LEU A 107 8.54 17.53 -0.92
C LEU A 107 9.30 16.20 -0.77
N LEU A 108 10.08 15.79 -1.77
CA LEU A 108 10.91 14.59 -1.71
C LEU A 108 11.98 14.69 -0.60
N VAL A 109 12.64 15.85 -0.45
CA VAL A 109 13.61 16.06 0.64
C VAL A 109 12.89 16.06 2.00
N ALA A 110 11.74 16.72 2.15
CA ALA A 110 10.97 16.72 3.40
C ALA A 110 10.49 15.32 3.82
N MET A 111 10.28 14.42 2.86
CA MET A 111 9.90 13.03 3.11
C MET A 111 11.05 12.10 3.51
N VAL A 112 12.31 12.47 3.23
CA VAL A 112 13.48 11.58 3.40
C VAL A 112 14.54 12.17 4.36
N PHE A 113 14.79 13.47 4.28
CA PHE A 113 15.77 14.22 5.08
C PHE A 113 15.16 15.54 5.63
N PRO A 114 14.08 15.48 6.45
CA PRO A 114 13.40 16.68 6.98
C PRO A 114 14.29 17.59 7.85
N SER A 115 15.38 17.04 8.38
CA SER A 115 16.51 17.71 9.04
C SER A 115 17.11 18.85 8.21
N LEU A 116 17.16 18.72 6.88
CA LEU A 116 17.75 19.70 5.97
C LEU A 116 16.92 20.99 5.82
N PHE A 117 15.75 21.08 6.43
CA PHE A 117 14.94 22.32 6.50
C PHE A 117 15.27 23.19 7.72
N ARG A 118 16.20 22.78 8.59
CA ARG A 118 16.71 23.64 9.66
C ARG A 118 17.44 24.84 9.04
N GLY A 119 17.05 26.05 9.44
CA GLY A 119 17.53 27.30 8.86
C GLY A 119 16.63 27.85 7.75
N SER A 120 15.58 27.13 7.34
CA SER A 120 14.60 27.58 6.34
C SER A 120 13.27 28.05 6.94
N GLU A 121 13.20 28.24 8.27
CA GLU A 121 11.94 28.52 8.99
C GLU A 121 11.23 29.79 8.51
N GLU A 122 11.96 30.88 8.24
CA GLU A 122 11.37 32.14 7.73
C GLU A 122 10.81 31.98 6.30
N TYR A 123 11.52 31.24 5.45
CA TYR A 123 11.05 30.90 4.10
C TYR A 123 9.78 30.03 4.15
N LEU A 124 9.66 29.11 5.12
CA LEU A 124 8.46 28.30 5.32
C LEU A 124 7.27 29.15 5.82
N LEU A 125 7.49 30.08 6.76
CA LEU A 125 6.44 31.03 7.18
C LEU A 125 5.95 31.89 6.00
N LYS A 126 6.87 32.39 5.17
CA LYS A 126 6.56 33.13 3.94
C LYS A 126 5.83 32.27 2.89
N LEU A 127 6.02 30.95 2.89
CA LEU A 127 5.35 30.02 1.99
C LEU A 127 3.88 29.79 2.37
N PHE A 128 3.57 29.82 3.67
CA PHE A 128 2.23 29.59 4.24
C PHE A 128 1.59 30.86 4.83
N SER A 129 2.01 32.04 4.34
CA SER A 129 1.30 33.30 4.53
C SER A 129 0.10 33.39 3.58
N GLU A 130 -0.97 34.11 3.95
CA GLU A 130 -2.24 34.12 3.19
C GLU A 130 -2.07 34.56 1.72
N ASP A 131 -1.21 35.55 1.43
CA ASP A 131 -0.88 36.04 0.08
C ASP A 131 0.03 35.10 -0.75
N SER A 132 0.04 33.80 -0.47
CA SER A 132 0.93 32.82 -1.11
C SER A 132 0.24 31.97 -2.17
N VAL A 133 0.42 32.40 -3.43
CA VAL A 133 0.03 31.68 -4.66
C VAL A 133 0.65 30.27 -4.75
N LEU A 134 1.67 29.97 -3.94
CA LEU A 134 2.35 28.67 -3.87
C LEU A 134 1.67 27.67 -2.90
N ILE A 135 0.57 28.03 -2.25
CA ILE A 135 -0.19 27.12 -1.37
C ILE A 135 -1.03 26.16 -2.22
N ASN A 136 -0.64 24.88 -2.21
CA ASN A 136 -1.28 23.79 -2.96
C ASN A 136 -1.12 22.45 -2.20
N GLU A 137 -1.58 21.35 -2.80
CA GLU A 137 -1.47 20.01 -2.20
C GLU A 137 -0.02 19.66 -1.79
N LYS A 138 0.96 19.93 -2.67
CA LYS A 138 2.37 19.55 -2.48
C LYS A 138 3.02 20.33 -1.35
N SER A 139 2.78 21.65 -1.27
CA SER A 139 3.34 22.48 -0.20
C SER A 139 2.70 22.17 1.16
N LEU A 140 1.38 21.95 1.22
CA LEU A 140 0.72 21.47 2.45
C LEU A 140 1.19 20.06 2.85
N GLN A 141 1.42 19.16 1.89
CA GLN A 141 2.00 17.83 2.14
C GLN A 141 3.42 17.92 2.71
N MET A 142 4.26 18.79 2.15
CA MET A 142 5.61 19.07 2.66
C MET A 142 5.55 19.56 4.11
N LEU A 143 4.70 20.54 4.40
CA LEU A 143 4.47 21.03 5.77
C LEU A 143 4.01 19.92 6.73
N ALA A 144 3.09 19.05 6.30
CA ALA A 144 2.61 17.93 7.11
C ALA A 144 3.70 16.89 7.43
N TYR A 145 4.70 16.69 6.56
CA TYR A 145 5.86 15.84 6.87
C TYR A 145 6.86 16.55 7.80
N LEU A 146 7.18 17.82 7.53
CA LEU A 146 8.10 18.60 8.36
C LEU A 146 7.56 18.75 9.80
N ALA A 147 6.28 19.09 9.95
CA ALA A 147 5.59 19.21 11.22
C ALA A 147 5.57 17.90 12.04
N LYS A 148 5.57 16.74 11.37
CA LYS A 148 5.58 15.42 12.00
C LYS A 148 7.00 14.89 12.29
N SER A 149 8.04 15.55 11.78
CA SER A 149 9.42 15.12 11.97
C SER A 149 9.86 15.27 13.44
N PRO A 150 10.70 14.37 13.99
CA PRO A 150 11.38 14.62 15.25
C PRO A 150 12.36 15.81 15.17
N CYS A 151 12.68 16.29 13.97
CA CYS A 151 13.42 17.53 13.76
C CYS A 151 12.54 18.73 14.15
N LYS A 152 12.69 19.20 15.38
CA LYS A 152 12.11 20.45 15.88
C LYS A 152 12.65 21.65 15.09
N LEU A 153 12.00 21.98 13.97
CA LEU A 153 12.11 23.27 13.30
C LEU A 153 11.52 24.34 14.24
N SER A 154 12.21 25.45 14.44
CA SER A 154 11.77 26.51 15.37
C SER A 154 10.73 27.45 14.74
N ILE A 155 9.78 26.89 13.99
CA ILE A 155 8.73 27.65 13.32
C ILE A 155 7.70 28.04 14.38
N ASN A 156 7.68 29.32 14.75
CA ASN A 156 6.62 29.89 15.56
C ASN A 156 5.37 30.08 14.67
N PHE A 157 4.59 29.01 14.50
CA PHE A 157 3.34 29.03 13.75
C PHE A 157 2.34 29.97 14.41
N SER A 158 2.21 31.16 13.83
CA SER A 158 1.33 32.22 14.28
C SER A 158 -0.16 31.85 14.16
N SER A 159 -1.02 32.79 14.57
CA SER A 159 -2.45 32.78 14.23
C SER A 159 -2.70 32.48 12.75
N ASP A 160 -1.85 33.02 11.88
CA ASP A 160 -2.15 33.23 10.46
C ASP A 160 -1.95 31.93 9.67
N VAL A 161 -0.86 31.19 9.97
CA VAL A 161 -0.69 29.84 9.41
C VAL A 161 -1.75 28.88 9.96
N TYR A 162 -2.16 29.01 11.23
CA TYR A 162 -3.27 28.21 11.76
C TYR A 162 -4.60 28.56 11.08
N LEU A 163 -4.87 29.84 10.80
CA LEU A 163 -6.08 30.31 10.12
C LEU A 163 -6.13 29.82 8.67
N LEU A 164 -5.03 29.91 7.93
CA LEU A 164 -4.88 29.31 6.60
C LEU A 164 -5.16 27.80 6.63
N LEU A 165 -4.58 27.07 7.59
CA LEU A 165 -4.81 25.63 7.73
C LEU A 165 -6.29 25.35 8.07
N GLU A 166 -6.90 26.09 9.01
CA GLU A 166 -8.33 26.02 9.36
C GLU A 166 -9.23 26.30 8.15
N GLN A 167 -8.89 27.27 7.29
CA GLN A 167 -9.60 27.55 6.04
C GLN A 167 -9.47 26.38 5.05
N LYS A 168 -8.26 25.85 4.84
CA LYS A 168 -8.01 24.70 3.94
C LYS A 168 -8.67 23.40 4.44
N CYS A 169 -9.05 23.31 5.72
CA CYS A 169 -9.90 22.22 6.24
C CYS A 169 -11.37 22.31 5.81
N ILE A 170 -11.86 23.49 5.43
CA ILE A 170 -13.29 23.78 5.20
C ILE A 170 -13.55 24.07 3.72
N GLU A 171 -12.76 24.96 3.13
CA GLU A 171 -12.92 25.50 1.77
C GLU A 171 -11.97 24.87 0.76
N GLY A 172 -10.88 24.24 1.23
CA GLY A 172 -9.88 23.60 0.37
C GLY A 172 -10.41 22.37 -0.38
N THR A 173 -9.56 21.82 -1.24
CA THR A 173 -9.81 20.50 -1.83
C THR A 173 -9.67 19.39 -0.79
N ARG A 174 -10.20 18.22 -1.14
CA ARG A 174 -10.09 16.98 -0.36
C ARG A 174 -8.63 16.54 -0.11
N ALA A 175 -7.68 17.00 -0.92
CA ALA A 175 -6.27 16.68 -0.74
C ALA A 175 -5.55 17.70 0.14
N GLU A 176 -5.83 18.99 -0.03
CA GLU A 176 -5.32 20.06 0.84
C GLU A 176 -5.78 19.88 2.29
N SER A 177 -7.08 19.68 2.54
CA SER A 177 -7.64 19.47 3.89
C SER A 177 -6.99 18.29 4.63
N LYS A 178 -6.71 17.20 3.91
CA LYS A 178 -6.00 16.03 4.44
C LYS A 178 -4.64 16.40 5.02
N TYR A 179 -3.86 17.20 4.30
CA TYR A 179 -2.53 17.61 4.77
C TYR A 179 -2.59 18.77 5.76
N ALA A 180 -3.54 19.69 5.60
CA ALA A 180 -3.75 20.78 6.56
C ALA A 180 -4.03 20.26 7.98
N ILE A 181 -4.90 19.25 8.12
CA ILE A 181 -5.17 18.63 9.43
C ILE A 181 -4.00 17.78 9.91
N SER A 182 -3.28 17.11 9.00
CA SER A 182 -2.06 16.38 9.37
C SER A 182 -0.95 17.32 9.88
N ALA A 183 -0.89 18.56 9.38
CA ALA A 183 -0.03 19.59 9.93
C ALA A 183 -0.55 20.08 11.30
N ILE A 184 -1.82 20.51 11.40
CA ILE A 184 -2.45 20.93 12.67
C ILE A 184 -2.21 19.89 13.78
N ALA A 185 -2.51 18.61 13.52
CA ALA A 185 -2.36 17.51 14.47
C ALA A 185 -0.92 17.22 14.90
N SER A 186 0.08 17.63 14.11
CA SER A 186 1.50 17.45 14.44
C SER A 186 2.11 18.70 15.10
N LEU A 187 1.54 19.89 14.84
CA LEU A 187 2.03 21.18 15.36
C LEU A 187 1.48 21.53 16.74
N ILE A 188 0.28 21.06 17.09
CA ILE A 188 -0.24 21.21 18.45
C ILE A 188 0.46 20.15 19.33
N GLN A 189 1.32 20.61 20.25
CA GLN A 189 2.23 19.77 21.06
C GLN A 189 1.53 18.90 22.13
N SER A 190 0.20 18.95 22.17
CA SER A 190 -0.70 18.09 22.93
C SER A 190 -2.04 18.01 22.15
N PRO A 191 -2.95 17.08 22.46
CA PRO A 191 -4.33 17.21 21.99
C PRO A 191 -5.00 18.43 22.65
N ASP A 192 -4.83 19.62 22.06
CA ASP A 192 -5.60 20.81 22.39
C ASP A 192 -7.03 20.63 21.85
N ASP A 193 -7.81 19.84 22.59
CA ASP A 193 -9.19 19.52 22.29
C ASP A 193 -10.07 20.78 22.17
N LYS A 194 -9.62 21.97 22.62
CA LYS A 194 -10.33 23.24 22.37
C LYS A 194 -10.17 23.70 20.93
N LYS A 195 -8.97 23.56 20.34
CA LYS A 195 -8.72 23.81 18.92
C LYS A 195 -9.44 22.78 18.05
N PHE A 196 -9.32 21.49 18.39
CA PHE A 196 -10.02 20.45 17.65
C PHE A 196 -11.55 20.54 17.79
N ALA A 197 -12.11 20.90 18.96
CA ALA A 197 -13.55 21.14 19.10
C ALA A 197 -14.03 22.36 18.30
N LYS A 198 -13.26 23.46 18.29
CA LYS A 198 -13.59 24.64 17.46
C LYS A 198 -13.62 24.27 15.97
N LEU A 199 -12.61 23.54 15.49
CA LEU A 199 -12.53 23.08 14.11
C LEU A 199 -13.64 22.07 13.78
N CYS A 200 -13.86 21.08 14.65
CA CYS A 200 -14.91 20.06 14.49
C CYS A 200 -16.30 20.71 14.41
N LYS A 201 -16.59 21.69 15.29
CA LYS A 201 -17.85 22.44 15.26
C LYS A 201 -18.06 23.16 13.92
N LYS A 202 -17.02 23.79 13.36
CA LYS A 202 -17.08 24.42 12.03
C LYS A 202 -17.34 23.38 10.92
N VAL A 203 -16.60 22.27 10.93
CA VAL A 203 -16.70 21.21 9.91
C VAL A 203 -18.08 20.53 9.96
N VAL A 204 -18.61 20.23 11.14
CA VAL A 204 -19.96 19.65 11.30
C VAL A 204 -21.05 20.66 10.91
N GLY A 205 -20.86 21.96 11.21
CA GLY A 205 -21.74 23.02 10.70
C GLY A 205 -21.86 22.99 9.17
N GLY A 206 -20.73 23.05 8.45
CA GLY A 206 -20.72 23.03 6.99
C GLY A 206 -21.29 21.75 6.35
N LEU A 207 -21.31 20.62 7.07
CA LEU A 207 -21.98 19.40 6.60
C LEU A 207 -23.51 19.58 6.57
N HIS A 208 -24.09 20.29 7.55
CA HIS A 208 -25.52 20.65 7.54
C HIS A 208 -25.86 21.64 6.42
N ASP A 209 -24.93 22.54 6.09
CA ASP A 209 -25.04 23.48 4.96
C ASP A 209 -24.91 22.80 3.58
N ASN A 210 -24.52 21.52 3.54
CA ASN A 210 -24.31 20.68 2.35
C ASN A 210 -23.26 21.23 1.34
N HIS A 211 -22.39 22.17 1.75
CA HIS A 211 -21.33 22.71 0.90
C HIS A 211 -19.99 21.99 1.11
N ASN A 212 -19.16 21.89 0.05
CA ASN A 212 -17.84 21.23 0.05
C ASN A 212 -17.74 19.87 0.77
N ILE A 213 -18.83 19.09 0.79
CA ILE A 213 -18.99 17.85 1.58
C ILE A 213 -17.80 16.86 1.42
N PRO A 214 -17.23 16.62 0.21
CA PRO A 214 -16.06 15.75 0.05
C PRO A 214 -14.85 16.12 0.90
N THR A 215 -14.59 17.43 1.05
CA THR A 215 -13.53 18.00 1.89
C THR A 215 -13.92 17.88 3.35
N LEU A 216 -15.12 18.31 3.73
CA LEU A 216 -15.58 18.26 5.12
C LEU A 216 -15.62 16.84 5.70
N LEU A 217 -15.99 15.82 4.92
CA LEU A 217 -15.90 14.41 5.33
C LEU A 217 -14.45 13.92 5.49
N GLN A 218 -13.52 14.38 4.64
CA GLN A 218 -12.10 14.10 4.83
C GLN A 218 -11.56 14.81 6.08
N SER A 219 -12.09 16.00 6.38
CA SER A 219 -11.70 16.77 7.56
C SER A 219 -12.19 16.13 8.85
N LEU A 220 -13.50 15.88 8.96
CA LEU A 220 -14.13 15.23 10.11
C LEU A 220 -13.48 13.87 10.38
N GLY A 221 -13.27 13.05 9.35
CA GLY A 221 -12.60 11.76 9.50
C GLY A 221 -11.22 11.87 10.15
N LEU A 222 -10.39 12.85 9.76
CA LEU A 222 -9.05 13.03 10.36
C LEU A 222 -9.11 13.63 11.76
N ILE A 223 -10.00 14.59 12.02
CA ILE A 223 -10.22 15.13 13.37
C ILE A 223 -10.55 13.98 14.34
N LEU A 224 -11.41 13.05 13.91
CA LEU A 224 -11.79 11.86 14.68
C LEU A 224 -10.70 10.76 14.74
N GLU A 225 -9.69 10.79 13.87
CA GLU A 225 -8.49 9.91 13.96
C GLU A 225 -7.44 10.49 14.93
N TYR A 226 -7.36 11.82 15.08
CA TYR A 226 -6.36 12.52 15.90
C TYR A 226 -6.85 12.94 17.30
N SER A 227 -8.12 13.29 17.47
CA SER A 227 -8.76 13.62 18.76
C SER A 227 -10.03 12.78 18.93
N PRO A 228 -9.93 11.59 19.55
CA PRO A 228 -11.07 10.66 19.67
C PRO A 228 -12.19 11.15 20.60
N SER A 229 -11.88 12.07 21.52
CA SER A 229 -12.85 12.78 22.38
C SER A 229 -13.85 13.63 21.58
N MET A 230 -13.51 14.03 20.36
CA MET A 230 -14.46 14.68 19.46
C MET A 230 -15.54 13.71 18.95
N TYR A 231 -15.31 12.40 18.98
CA TYR A 231 -16.31 11.42 18.54
C TYR A 231 -17.54 11.46 19.44
N THR A 232 -17.36 11.32 20.76
CA THR A 232 -18.44 11.35 21.77
C THR A 232 -19.13 12.71 21.92
N SER A 233 -18.76 13.71 21.11
CA SER A 233 -19.37 15.05 21.06
C SER A 233 -20.19 15.29 19.78
N TYR A 234 -20.01 14.45 18.74
CA TYR A 234 -20.53 14.67 17.39
C TYR A 234 -20.94 13.38 16.65
N ASP A 235 -20.92 12.23 17.31
CA ASP A 235 -21.21 10.92 16.73
C ASP A 235 -22.64 10.80 16.20
N ASP A 236 -23.66 11.20 16.97
CA ASP A 236 -25.05 11.26 16.49
C ASP A 236 -25.15 12.07 15.19
N GLN A 237 -24.57 13.26 15.15
CA GLN A 237 -24.62 14.13 13.96
C GLN A 237 -23.90 13.50 12.77
N PHE A 238 -22.74 12.88 12.99
CA PHE A 238 -21.95 12.23 11.97
C PHE A 238 -22.62 10.96 11.42
N ILE A 239 -23.15 10.09 12.29
CA ILE A 239 -23.83 8.86 11.90
C ILE A 239 -25.15 9.18 11.17
N ASN A 240 -25.95 10.11 11.66
CA ASN A 240 -27.17 10.55 10.97
C ASN A 240 -26.85 11.15 9.59
N PHE A 241 -25.77 11.93 9.46
CA PHE A 241 -25.31 12.44 8.16
C PHE A 241 -24.92 11.32 7.19
N VAL A 242 -24.14 10.33 7.64
CA VAL A 242 -23.73 9.19 6.80
C VAL A 242 -24.93 8.33 6.39
N GLN A 243 -25.88 8.08 7.30
CA GLN A 243 -27.13 7.38 6.99
C GLN A 243 -27.94 8.14 5.93
N ARG A 244 -28.08 9.47 6.06
CA ARG A 244 -28.73 10.31 5.03
C ARG A 244 -28.04 10.18 3.68
N VAL A 245 -26.71 10.22 3.61
CA VAL A 245 -25.96 10.06 2.35
C VAL A 245 -26.11 8.65 1.75
N PHE A 246 -26.21 7.62 2.58
CA PHE A 246 -26.40 6.23 2.14
C PHE A 246 -27.79 6.01 1.52
N VAL A 247 -28.84 6.46 2.19
CA VAL A 247 -30.23 6.29 1.74
C VAL A 247 -30.60 7.26 0.61
N SER A 248 -30.19 8.53 0.69
CA SER A 248 -30.77 9.60 -0.10
C SER A 248 -30.51 9.49 -1.61
N PRO A 249 -31.56 9.57 -2.45
CA PRO A 249 -31.44 9.73 -3.90
C PRO A 249 -31.14 11.19 -4.31
N GLU A 250 -31.17 12.18 -3.40
CA GLU A 250 -30.89 13.59 -3.71
C GLU A 250 -29.49 13.78 -4.31
N PHE A 251 -28.52 12.97 -3.87
CA PHE A 251 -27.15 12.96 -4.41
C PHE A 251 -27.01 12.15 -5.71
N VAL A 252 -28.07 11.47 -6.16
CA VAL A 252 -28.12 10.72 -7.42
C VAL A 252 -28.58 11.68 -8.53
N SER A 253 -27.60 12.38 -9.11
CA SER A 253 -27.73 13.19 -10.34
C SER A 253 -28.48 14.52 -10.20
N THR A 254 -27.88 15.48 -9.50
CA THR A 254 -28.06 16.92 -9.81
C THR A 254 -27.13 17.29 -10.99
N PRO A 255 -27.63 17.63 -12.19
CA PRO A 255 -26.78 17.87 -13.37
C PRO A 255 -26.03 19.21 -13.38
N GLU A 256 -26.30 20.09 -12.42
CA GLU A 256 -25.86 21.49 -12.43
C GLU A 256 -24.83 21.75 -11.32
N LEU A 257 -23.93 22.72 -11.57
CA LEU A 257 -22.79 23.12 -10.72
C LEU A 257 -21.49 22.27 -10.75
N SER A 258 -21.21 21.50 -11.82
CA SER A 258 -19.80 21.20 -12.18
C SER A 258 -19.58 20.89 -13.67
N PRO A 259 -19.15 21.86 -14.51
CA PRO A 259 -18.85 21.62 -15.92
C PRO A 259 -17.45 21.01 -16.13
N SER A 260 -17.20 19.79 -15.63
CA SER A 260 -16.04 18.94 -16.00
C SER A 260 -15.99 17.57 -15.31
N ASN A 261 -16.81 16.59 -15.75
CA ASN A 261 -16.44 15.16 -15.92
C ASN A 261 -17.65 14.23 -16.14
N GLU A 262 -18.35 14.36 -17.28
CA GLU A 262 -19.27 13.29 -17.74
C GLU A 262 -18.51 11.98 -18.06
N ASN A 263 -17.21 12.07 -18.33
CA ASN A 263 -16.31 10.93 -18.61
C ASN A 263 -15.85 10.13 -17.37
N SER A 264 -16.22 10.52 -16.13
CA SER A 264 -15.77 9.79 -14.94
C SER A 264 -16.68 8.60 -14.62
N ALA A 265 -16.17 7.38 -14.79
CA ALA A 265 -16.93 6.12 -14.73
C ALA A 265 -17.49 5.71 -13.35
N CYS A 266 -17.55 6.63 -12.38
CA CYS A 266 -18.15 6.47 -11.06
C CYS A 266 -18.85 7.79 -10.68
N SER A 267 -20.11 7.73 -10.25
CA SER A 267 -20.96 8.91 -10.04
C SER A 267 -20.51 9.76 -8.84
N PHE A 268 -21.02 11.00 -8.76
CA PHE A 268 -20.87 11.85 -7.58
C PHE A 268 -21.48 11.19 -6.32
N SER A 269 -22.67 10.57 -6.45
CA SER A 269 -23.32 9.84 -5.34
C SER A 269 -22.43 8.75 -4.77
N CYS A 270 -21.84 7.92 -5.64
CA CYS A 270 -20.97 6.83 -5.20
C CYS A 270 -19.66 7.37 -4.61
N LYS A 271 -19.02 8.36 -5.24
CA LYS A 271 -17.85 9.05 -4.66
C LYS A 271 -18.14 9.58 -3.25
N LEU A 272 -19.32 10.17 -3.02
CA LEU A 272 -19.74 10.69 -1.72
C LEU A 272 -19.97 9.58 -0.68
N LYS A 273 -20.64 8.49 -1.05
CA LYS A 273 -20.79 7.29 -0.21
C LYS A 273 -19.42 6.67 0.16
N ILE A 274 -18.50 6.63 -0.80
CA ILE A 274 -17.09 6.20 -0.60
C ILE A 274 -16.33 7.17 0.34
N TYR A 275 -16.63 8.47 0.33
CA TYR A 275 -16.04 9.42 1.28
C TYR A 275 -16.60 9.26 2.69
N CYS A 276 -17.88 8.94 2.84
CA CYS A 276 -18.48 8.57 4.12
C CYS A 276 -17.84 7.30 4.71
N LEU A 277 -17.67 6.23 3.92
CA LEU A 277 -16.95 5.02 4.36
C LEU A 277 -15.51 5.35 4.80
N LYS A 278 -14.79 6.20 4.07
CA LYS A 278 -13.43 6.64 4.46
C LYS A 278 -13.43 7.44 5.76
N ALA A 279 -14.44 8.27 6.01
CA ALA A 279 -14.58 9.01 7.27
C ALA A 279 -14.90 8.07 8.45
N LEU A 280 -15.82 7.10 8.25
CA LEU A 280 -16.13 6.06 9.24
C LEU A 280 -14.88 5.27 9.61
N VAL A 281 -14.17 4.70 8.62
CA VAL A 281 -12.88 4.00 8.84
C VAL A 281 -11.92 4.85 9.64
N LYS A 282 -11.78 6.13 9.30
CA LYS A 282 -10.85 7.04 9.99
C LYS A 282 -11.22 7.25 11.46
N SER A 283 -12.49 7.49 11.75
CA SER A 283 -13.03 7.58 13.11
C SER A 283 -13.00 6.26 13.91
N CYS A 284 -12.61 5.15 13.29
CA CYS A 284 -12.50 3.82 13.91
C CYS A 284 -11.04 3.34 14.05
N LEU A 285 -10.04 4.16 13.74
CA LEU A 285 -8.61 3.81 13.88
C LEU A 285 -7.96 4.17 15.23
N PRO A 286 -8.50 5.06 16.09
CA PRO A 286 -8.01 5.23 17.46
C PRO A 286 -8.20 3.97 18.31
N THR A 287 -7.20 3.63 19.14
CA THR A 287 -7.23 2.49 20.06
C THR A 287 -8.32 2.58 21.12
N THR A 288 -8.84 3.78 21.39
CA THR A 288 -9.99 4.03 22.29
C THR A 288 -11.36 3.71 21.66
N THR A 289 -11.42 3.24 20.42
CA THR A 289 -12.69 2.88 19.78
C THR A 289 -13.31 1.64 20.44
N ALA A 290 -14.57 1.73 20.87
CA ALA A 290 -15.30 0.60 21.46
C ALA A 290 -15.39 -0.60 20.49
N ARG A 291 -15.17 -1.81 21.01
CA ARG A 291 -15.16 -3.06 20.22
C ARG A 291 -16.42 -3.26 19.40
N ASP A 292 -17.58 -3.13 20.04
CA ASP A 292 -18.91 -3.35 19.45
C ASP A 292 -19.13 -2.45 18.22
N ARG A 293 -18.55 -1.24 18.23
CA ARG A 293 -18.60 -0.29 17.11
C ARG A 293 -17.75 -0.76 15.93
N ILE A 294 -16.59 -1.38 16.20
CA ILE A 294 -15.75 -2.03 15.18
C ILE A 294 -16.46 -3.24 14.58
N GLU A 295 -17.05 -4.10 15.42
CA GLU A 295 -17.74 -5.32 15.00
C GLU A 295 -19.01 -5.02 14.17
N ASN A 296 -19.83 -4.05 14.60
CA ASN A 296 -20.97 -3.56 13.82
C ASN A 296 -20.54 -2.95 12.48
N PHE A 297 -19.42 -2.23 12.43
CA PHE A 297 -18.90 -1.69 11.17
C PHE A 297 -18.29 -2.77 10.27
N PHE A 298 -17.68 -3.82 10.84
CA PHE A 298 -17.25 -4.99 10.08
C PHE A 298 -18.42 -5.75 9.46
N LYS A 299 -19.56 -5.87 10.17
CA LYS A 299 -20.79 -6.42 9.58
C LYS A 299 -21.27 -5.55 8.41
N MET A 300 -21.42 -4.23 8.60
CA MET A 300 -21.77 -3.30 7.52
C MET A 300 -20.83 -3.44 6.29
N LEU A 301 -19.53 -3.63 6.51
CA LEU A 301 -18.56 -3.84 5.42
C LEU A 301 -18.72 -5.20 4.73
N LEU A 302 -19.11 -6.26 5.45
CA LEU A 302 -19.45 -7.56 4.86
C LEU A 302 -20.67 -7.44 3.94
N ASP A 303 -21.76 -6.90 4.50
CA ASP A 303 -23.04 -6.70 3.83
C ASP A 303 -22.87 -5.85 2.55
N ILE A 304 -22.01 -4.82 2.59
CA ILE A 304 -21.71 -3.96 1.41
C ILE A 304 -20.90 -4.70 0.35
N ILE A 305 -19.96 -5.59 0.72
CA ILE A 305 -19.20 -6.37 -0.28
C ILE A 305 -20.11 -7.39 -0.97
N ARG A 306 -21.08 -7.97 -0.25
CA ARG A 306 -22.05 -8.93 -0.79
C ARG A 306 -23.23 -8.31 -1.56
N GLU A 307 -23.36 -6.99 -1.55
CA GLU A 307 -24.54 -6.25 -2.03
C GLU A 307 -25.83 -6.52 -1.23
N GLU A 308 -25.70 -7.08 -0.03
CA GLU A 308 -26.79 -7.39 0.91
C GLU A 308 -27.21 -6.16 1.75
N PHE A 309 -26.40 -5.09 1.78
CA PHE A 309 -26.65 -3.89 2.58
C PHE A 309 -27.75 -2.99 2.00
N THR A 310 -29.00 -3.36 2.26
CA THR A 310 -30.23 -2.69 1.76
C THR A 310 -30.35 -1.17 2.01
N PRO A 311 -29.74 -0.53 3.03
CA PRO A 311 -29.86 0.93 3.22
C PRO A 311 -29.11 1.80 2.19
N ILE A 312 -28.33 1.23 1.27
CA ILE A 312 -27.58 2.02 0.26
C ILE A 312 -28.31 2.07 -1.09
N THR A 313 -28.74 3.27 -1.47
CA THR A 313 -29.23 3.57 -2.83
C THR A 313 -28.05 3.82 -3.77
N ILE A 314 -27.78 2.91 -4.70
CA ILE A 314 -26.65 2.95 -5.64
C ILE A 314 -27.07 2.38 -7.01
N CYS A 315 -26.45 2.84 -8.11
CA CYS A 315 -26.70 2.29 -9.44
C CYS A 315 -25.76 1.12 -9.76
N GLU A 316 -26.16 0.24 -10.69
CA GLU A 316 -25.39 -0.97 -11.04
C GLU A 316 -23.93 -0.67 -11.44
N ASN A 317 -23.71 0.39 -12.22
CA ASN A 317 -22.37 0.83 -12.66
C ASN A 317 -21.48 1.27 -11.49
N ASP A 318 -22.07 1.75 -10.39
CA ASP A 318 -21.34 2.26 -9.23
C ASP A 318 -21.01 1.18 -8.19
N LYS A 319 -21.76 0.07 -8.16
CA LYS A 319 -21.58 -1.04 -7.20
C LYS A 319 -20.12 -1.51 -7.08
N PRO A 320 -19.34 -1.75 -8.16
CA PRO A 320 -17.97 -2.23 -8.03
C PRO A 320 -17.06 -1.26 -7.26
N TYR A 321 -17.27 0.05 -7.40
CA TYR A 321 -16.50 1.06 -6.67
C TYR A 321 -16.84 1.07 -5.18
N LEU A 322 -18.09 0.78 -4.81
CA LEU A 322 -18.51 0.63 -3.42
C LEU A 322 -17.96 -0.66 -2.80
N ARG A 323 -18.08 -1.83 -3.48
CA ARG A 323 -17.45 -3.09 -3.03
C ARG A 323 -15.94 -2.91 -2.83
N LEU A 324 -15.26 -2.27 -3.80
CA LEU A 324 -13.84 -1.92 -3.70
C LEU A 324 -13.53 -0.99 -2.52
N ALA A 325 -14.39 -0.01 -2.23
CA ALA A 325 -14.21 0.87 -1.08
C ALA A 325 -14.40 0.11 0.24
N ALA A 326 -15.36 -0.82 0.33
CA ALA A 326 -15.57 -1.66 1.49
C ALA A 326 -14.40 -2.65 1.71
N GLY A 327 -13.97 -3.39 0.69
CA GLY A 327 -12.78 -4.26 0.77
C GLY A 327 -11.50 -3.51 1.17
N LYS A 328 -11.29 -2.29 0.63
CA LYS A 328 -10.18 -1.40 1.06
C LYS A 328 -10.35 -0.84 2.47
N SER A 329 -11.58 -0.77 2.98
CA SER A 329 -11.89 -0.38 4.36
C SER A 329 -11.55 -1.51 5.33
N VAL A 330 -11.90 -2.76 5.02
CA VAL A 330 -11.45 -3.95 5.76
C VAL A 330 -9.93 -3.99 5.84
N LEU A 331 -9.22 -3.86 4.69
CA LEU A 331 -7.75 -3.80 4.67
C LEU A 331 -7.15 -2.63 5.47
N ARG A 332 -7.87 -1.51 5.67
CA ARG A 332 -7.38 -0.41 6.52
C ARG A 332 -7.67 -0.66 7.99
N LEU A 333 -8.83 -1.22 8.34
CA LEU A 333 -9.14 -1.60 9.72
C LEU A 333 -8.24 -2.73 10.22
N ALA A 334 -7.85 -3.67 9.34
CA ALA A 334 -6.85 -4.70 9.62
C ALA A 334 -5.50 -4.14 10.12
N THR A 335 -5.17 -2.87 9.83
CA THR A 335 -3.96 -2.22 10.39
C THR A 335 -4.04 -1.89 11.89
N ARG A 336 -5.15 -2.23 12.55
CA ARG A 336 -5.39 -2.09 14.01
C ARG A 336 -6.21 -3.23 14.61
N TRP A 337 -7.17 -3.77 13.88
CA TRP A 337 -8.23 -4.65 14.38
C TRP A 337 -8.29 -6.03 13.70
N ASP A 338 -7.16 -6.51 13.18
CA ASP A 338 -7.05 -7.81 12.48
C ASP A 338 -7.58 -9.01 13.29
N SER A 339 -7.44 -8.95 14.62
CA SER A 339 -7.93 -9.94 15.58
C SER A 339 -9.46 -9.97 15.75
N LEU A 340 -10.17 -8.92 15.33
CA LEU A 340 -11.63 -8.81 15.35
C LEU A 340 -12.26 -9.12 13.98
N ILE A 341 -11.46 -9.35 12.93
CA ILE A 341 -11.96 -9.72 11.61
C ILE A 341 -12.37 -11.20 11.62
N SER A 342 -13.67 -11.46 11.41
CA SER A 342 -14.20 -12.82 11.34
C SER A 342 -13.59 -13.62 10.16
N PRO A 343 -13.51 -14.96 10.25
CA PRO A 343 -13.06 -15.80 9.13
C PRO A 343 -13.85 -15.55 7.85
N GLU A 344 -15.15 -15.30 7.98
CA GLU A 344 -16.07 -14.98 6.89
C GLU A 344 -15.71 -13.66 6.20
N LEU A 345 -15.59 -12.56 6.97
CA LEU A 345 -15.19 -11.26 6.42
C LEU A 345 -13.78 -11.30 5.84
N PHE A 346 -12.88 -12.08 6.44
CA PHE A 346 -11.54 -12.31 5.89
C PHE A 346 -11.61 -12.98 4.51
N ARG A 347 -12.36 -14.09 4.36
CA ARG A 347 -12.55 -14.78 3.06
C ARG A 347 -13.19 -13.86 2.03
N THR A 348 -14.31 -13.21 2.37
CA THR A 348 -15.01 -12.28 1.46
C THR A 348 -14.13 -11.08 1.08
N ALA A 349 -13.28 -10.57 1.98
CA ALA A 349 -12.31 -9.54 1.65
C ALA A 349 -11.14 -10.05 0.77
N LEU A 350 -10.69 -11.30 0.90
CA LEU A 350 -9.71 -11.88 -0.03
C LEU A 350 -10.29 -12.08 -1.44
N LEU A 351 -11.55 -12.52 -1.54
CA LEU A 351 -12.23 -12.76 -2.82
C LEU A 351 -12.47 -11.49 -3.65
N MET A 352 -12.24 -10.30 -3.09
CA MET A 352 -12.09 -9.05 -3.86
C MET A 352 -10.99 -9.14 -4.94
N ALA A 353 -10.02 -10.05 -4.77
CA ALA A 353 -9.00 -10.39 -5.76
C ALA A 353 -9.54 -11.16 -6.99
N ARG A 354 -10.75 -11.72 -6.89
CA ARG A 354 -11.49 -12.44 -7.95
C ARG A 354 -12.81 -11.75 -8.35
N ASP A 355 -13.09 -10.55 -7.85
CA ASP A 355 -14.29 -9.75 -8.16
C ASP A 355 -14.55 -9.62 -9.68
N SER A 356 -15.81 -9.66 -10.11
CA SER A 356 -16.18 -9.62 -11.55
C SER A 356 -15.60 -8.41 -12.31
N SER A 357 -15.36 -7.28 -11.64
CA SER A 357 -14.79 -6.06 -12.24
C SER A 357 -13.26 -5.99 -12.14
N TYR A 358 -12.62 -5.86 -13.30
CA TYR A 358 -11.18 -5.62 -13.44
C TYR A 358 -10.67 -4.46 -12.57
N ILE A 359 -11.43 -3.35 -12.49
CA ILE A 359 -11.08 -2.17 -11.68
C ILE A 359 -10.97 -2.55 -10.20
N VAL A 360 -11.83 -3.45 -9.74
CA VAL A 360 -11.86 -3.90 -8.35
C VAL A 360 -10.65 -4.77 -8.06
N ARG A 361 -10.44 -5.85 -8.84
CA ARG A 361 -9.31 -6.79 -8.66
C ARG A 361 -7.97 -6.05 -8.69
N LYS A 362 -7.69 -5.31 -9.78
CA LYS A 362 -6.43 -4.57 -9.95
C LYS A 362 -6.19 -3.54 -8.87
N SER A 363 -7.23 -2.78 -8.48
CA SER A 363 -7.08 -1.70 -7.50
C SER A 363 -7.10 -2.23 -6.05
N PHE A 364 -7.59 -3.44 -5.80
CA PHE A 364 -7.49 -4.15 -4.52
C PHE A 364 -6.07 -4.66 -4.29
N ILE A 365 -5.49 -5.44 -5.23
CA ILE A 365 -4.12 -5.97 -5.08
C ILE A 365 -3.06 -4.88 -4.88
N HIS A 366 -3.21 -3.74 -5.57
CA HIS A 366 -2.33 -2.58 -5.38
C HIS A 366 -2.39 -2.02 -3.95
N LYS A 367 -3.59 -1.92 -3.38
CA LYS A 367 -3.79 -1.42 -2.00
C LYS A 367 -3.30 -2.43 -0.97
N LEU A 368 -3.46 -3.72 -1.24
CA LEU A 368 -2.96 -4.83 -0.44
C LEU A 368 -1.42 -4.84 -0.38
N PHE A 369 -0.76 -4.77 -1.54
CA PHE A 369 0.70 -4.73 -1.63
C PHE A 369 1.30 -3.55 -0.87
N GLY A 370 0.73 -2.35 -1.03
CA GLY A 370 1.15 -1.15 -0.29
C GLY A 370 0.91 -1.18 1.22
N LEU A 371 0.30 -2.23 1.77
CA LEU A 371 0.19 -2.52 3.21
C LEU A 371 1.15 -3.62 3.63
N LEU A 372 1.22 -4.73 2.88
CA LEU A 372 2.13 -5.85 3.17
C LEU A 372 3.61 -5.42 3.11
N LYS A 373 3.98 -4.62 2.10
CA LYS A 373 5.33 -4.00 1.96
C LYS A 373 5.65 -2.93 3.02
N LYS A 374 4.72 -2.67 3.95
CA LYS A 374 4.92 -1.82 5.12
C LYS A 374 4.77 -2.59 6.44
N HIS A 375 4.67 -3.92 6.35
CA HIS A 375 4.33 -4.82 7.46
C HIS A 375 3.10 -4.36 8.26
N ALA A 376 2.19 -3.63 7.61
CA ALA A 376 1.07 -2.94 8.26
C ALA A 376 -0.17 -3.82 8.47
N ILE A 377 -0.16 -5.03 7.90
CA ILE A 377 -1.14 -6.11 8.11
C ILE A 377 -0.38 -7.45 8.05
N PRO A 378 -0.89 -8.54 8.66
CA PRO A 378 -0.15 -9.81 8.70
C PRO A 378 -0.05 -10.49 7.32
N VAL A 379 1.00 -11.32 7.14
CA VAL A 379 1.32 -11.99 5.87
C VAL A 379 0.20 -12.89 5.33
N ARG A 380 -0.75 -13.33 6.17
CA ARG A 380 -1.93 -14.11 5.77
C ARG A 380 -2.75 -13.49 4.64
N TYR A 381 -2.72 -12.17 4.45
CA TYR A 381 -3.42 -11.54 3.33
C TYR A 381 -2.75 -11.75 1.95
N ALA A 382 -1.50 -12.23 1.89
CA ALA A 382 -0.81 -12.52 0.62
C ALA A 382 -1.52 -13.59 -0.23
N CYS A 383 -2.43 -14.38 0.37
CA CYS A 383 -3.33 -15.31 -0.33
C CYS A 383 -4.09 -14.65 -1.49
N ALA A 384 -4.44 -13.36 -1.38
CA ALA A 384 -5.12 -12.64 -2.47
C ALA A 384 -4.25 -12.47 -3.72
N PHE A 385 -2.91 -12.45 -3.62
CA PHE A 385 -2.04 -12.47 -4.79
C PHE A 385 -2.00 -13.85 -5.46
N ALA A 386 -2.03 -14.93 -4.67
CA ALA A 386 -2.15 -16.28 -5.22
C ALA A 386 -3.50 -16.44 -5.97
N LEU A 387 -4.60 -15.93 -5.40
CA LEU A 387 -5.93 -15.91 -6.04
C LEU A 387 -6.00 -15.03 -7.31
N ALA A 388 -5.27 -13.92 -7.38
CA ALA A 388 -5.22 -13.03 -8.55
C ALA A 388 -4.10 -13.35 -9.56
N SER A 389 -3.16 -14.23 -9.23
CA SER A 389 -2.20 -14.77 -10.22
C SER A 389 -2.89 -15.65 -11.28
N THR A 390 -4.16 -15.98 -11.06
CA THR A 390 -5.05 -16.78 -11.92
C THR A 390 -6.14 -15.94 -12.60
N ASP A 391 -6.02 -14.60 -12.58
CA ASP A 391 -6.97 -13.66 -13.22
C ASP A 391 -7.07 -13.91 -14.72
N CYS A 392 -8.21 -13.57 -15.35
CA CYS A 392 -8.32 -13.59 -16.82
C CYS A 392 -7.46 -12.50 -17.50
N CYS A 393 -7.16 -11.39 -16.81
CA CYS A 393 -6.37 -10.27 -17.33
C CYS A 393 -4.87 -10.44 -17.06
N GLY A 394 -4.05 -10.34 -18.11
CA GLY A 394 -2.61 -10.65 -18.06
C GLY A 394 -1.76 -9.70 -17.23
N ASP A 395 -2.14 -8.42 -17.14
CA ASP A 395 -1.47 -7.45 -16.28
C ASP A 395 -1.73 -7.74 -14.79
N VAL A 396 -2.98 -8.05 -14.41
CA VAL A 396 -3.35 -8.41 -13.03
C VAL A 396 -2.66 -9.70 -12.59
N ARG A 397 -2.58 -10.72 -13.46
CA ARG A 397 -1.77 -11.94 -13.19
C ARG A 397 -0.31 -11.59 -12.91
N THR A 398 0.31 -10.83 -13.81
CA THR A 398 1.76 -10.52 -13.77
C THR A 398 2.12 -9.62 -12.58
N GLU A 399 1.28 -8.62 -12.28
CA GLU A 399 1.42 -7.77 -11.11
C GLU A 399 1.24 -8.57 -9.81
N SER A 400 0.23 -9.45 -9.73
CA SER A 400 -0.03 -10.29 -8.56
C SER A 400 1.11 -11.25 -8.26
N LEU A 401 1.62 -11.96 -9.26
CA LEU A 401 2.75 -12.88 -9.09
C LEU A 401 3.97 -12.12 -8.56
N ARG A 402 4.35 -10.99 -9.19
CA ARG A 402 5.45 -10.14 -8.71
C ARG A 402 5.22 -9.63 -7.28
N TYR A 403 3.99 -9.25 -6.91
CA TYR A 403 3.68 -8.82 -5.56
C TYR A 403 3.78 -9.95 -4.53
N LEU A 404 3.43 -11.20 -4.90
CA LEU A 404 3.66 -12.37 -4.07
C LEU A 404 5.16 -12.61 -3.89
N THR A 405 5.93 -12.63 -4.99
CA THR A 405 7.39 -12.77 -5.00
C THR A 405 8.09 -11.74 -4.10
N GLU A 406 7.73 -10.46 -4.22
CA GLU A 406 8.34 -9.40 -3.40
C GLU A 406 8.01 -9.59 -1.91
N VAL A 407 6.73 -9.85 -1.56
CA VAL A 407 6.32 -9.99 -0.16
C VAL A 407 6.90 -11.25 0.49
N VAL A 408 6.92 -12.40 -0.19
CA VAL A 408 7.48 -13.64 0.38
C VAL A 408 8.99 -13.50 0.64
N LYS A 409 9.73 -12.85 -0.28
CA LYS A 409 11.16 -12.55 -0.09
C LYS A 409 11.40 -11.59 1.07
N GLU A 410 10.61 -10.53 1.19
CA GLU A 410 10.72 -9.52 2.25
C GLU A 410 10.42 -10.09 3.64
N GLN A 411 9.30 -10.83 3.80
CA GLN A 411 8.93 -11.46 5.07
C GLN A 411 9.92 -12.56 5.51
N ARG A 412 10.45 -13.36 4.56
CA ARG A 412 11.50 -14.33 4.88
C ARG A 412 12.80 -13.66 5.32
N GLY A 413 13.13 -12.51 4.72
CA GLY A 413 14.24 -11.66 5.17
C GLY A 413 14.09 -11.22 6.62
N VAL A 414 12.90 -10.78 7.04
CA VAL A 414 12.61 -10.38 8.42
C VAL A 414 12.72 -11.57 9.39
N SER A 415 12.06 -12.70 9.10
CA SER A 415 12.07 -13.88 9.96
C SER A 415 13.49 -14.41 10.25
N VAL A 416 14.37 -14.46 9.24
CA VAL A 416 15.77 -14.89 9.40
C VAL A 416 16.56 -14.00 10.37
N HIS A 417 16.21 -12.72 10.52
CA HIS A 417 16.88 -11.81 11.46
C HIS A 417 16.29 -11.85 12.87
N GLN A 418 15.02 -12.24 13.04
CA GLN A 418 14.31 -12.23 14.33
C GLN A 418 14.33 -13.58 15.06
N ASN A 419 14.54 -14.70 14.36
CA ASN A 419 14.49 -16.05 14.92
C ASN A 419 15.67 -16.38 15.87
N LYS A 420 15.61 -15.89 17.11
CA LYS A 420 16.54 -16.28 18.20
C LYS A 420 15.90 -16.75 19.50
N THR A 421 14.59 -16.53 19.74
CA THR A 421 14.04 -16.65 21.12
C THR A 421 12.60 -17.17 21.31
N SER A 422 11.74 -17.40 20.30
CA SER A 422 10.38 -17.91 20.57
C SER A 422 9.75 -18.83 19.51
N ASN A 423 8.71 -19.56 19.93
CA ASN A 423 7.91 -20.48 19.10
C ASN A 423 6.95 -19.74 18.14
N ASP A 424 6.73 -18.43 18.33
CA ASP A 424 5.83 -17.61 17.49
C ASP A 424 6.35 -17.45 16.05
N SER A 425 7.66 -17.66 15.87
CA SER A 425 8.40 -17.66 14.60
C SER A 425 7.76 -18.47 13.46
N ILE A 426 6.96 -19.50 13.76
CA ILE A 426 6.23 -20.28 12.74
C ILE A 426 5.00 -19.53 12.22
N VAL A 427 4.32 -18.73 13.05
CA VAL A 427 3.08 -17.99 12.69
C VAL A 427 3.39 -16.80 11.79
N GLU A 428 4.56 -16.19 11.96
CA GLU A 428 5.06 -15.08 11.15
C GLU A 428 5.67 -15.54 9.81
N HIS A 429 6.02 -16.83 9.68
CA HIS A 429 6.62 -17.37 8.47
C HIS A 429 5.65 -17.31 7.27
N PRO A 430 6.06 -16.87 6.06
CA PRO A 430 5.15 -16.69 4.92
C PRO A 430 4.40 -17.96 4.49
N ALA A 431 4.95 -19.15 4.77
CA ALA A 431 4.26 -20.43 4.54
C ALA A 431 2.97 -20.60 5.36
N TYR A 432 2.86 -19.94 6.53
CA TYR A 432 1.67 -19.99 7.40
C TYR A 432 0.43 -19.38 6.73
N ALA A 433 0.61 -18.51 5.72
CA ALA A 433 -0.48 -18.00 4.91
C ALA A 433 -1.26 -19.12 4.18
N VAL A 434 -0.62 -20.27 3.87
CA VAL A 434 -1.27 -21.39 3.17
C VAL A 434 -2.47 -21.96 3.94
N LEU A 435 -2.49 -21.90 5.28
CA LEU A 435 -3.68 -22.23 6.08
C LEU A 435 -4.91 -21.43 5.63
N PHE A 436 -4.75 -20.12 5.53
CA PHE A 436 -5.81 -19.18 5.17
C PHE A 436 -6.22 -19.32 3.69
N LEU A 437 -5.29 -19.69 2.80
CA LEU A 437 -5.60 -20.02 1.41
C LEU A 437 -6.43 -21.31 1.30
N ILE A 438 -6.04 -22.38 2.00
CA ILE A 438 -6.81 -23.64 2.07
C ILE A 438 -8.22 -23.37 2.60
N HIS A 439 -8.35 -22.58 3.67
CA HIS A 439 -9.65 -22.22 4.24
C HIS A 439 -10.53 -21.45 3.25
N THR A 440 -9.94 -20.51 2.51
CA THR A 440 -10.66 -19.73 1.50
C THR A 440 -11.12 -20.62 0.34
N LEU A 441 -10.27 -21.50 -0.17
CA LEU A 441 -10.60 -22.43 -1.27
C LEU A 441 -11.62 -23.50 -0.87
N ALA A 442 -11.75 -23.85 0.41
CA ALA A 442 -12.77 -24.81 0.87
C ALA A 442 -14.19 -24.20 0.84
N TYR A 443 -14.30 -22.90 1.10
CA TYR A 443 -15.55 -22.14 1.01
C TYR A 443 -15.89 -21.67 -0.41
N ASP A 444 -15.02 -21.91 -1.39
CA ASP A 444 -15.26 -21.54 -2.80
C ASP A 444 -16.34 -22.47 -3.42
N GLU A 445 -17.26 -21.86 -4.18
CA GLU A 445 -18.35 -22.56 -4.88
C GLU A 445 -17.86 -23.34 -6.10
N GLU A 446 -16.68 -23.00 -6.64
CA GLU A 446 -16.05 -23.73 -7.75
C GLU A 446 -15.50 -25.11 -7.31
N PHE A 447 -15.45 -25.41 -6.00
CA PHE A 447 -14.95 -26.68 -5.47
C PHE A 447 -15.76 -27.88 -6.00
N ARG A 448 -15.13 -28.77 -6.78
CA ARG A 448 -15.76 -29.98 -7.36
C ARG A 448 -15.22 -31.26 -6.73
N PHE A 449 -16.10 -32.20 -6.42
CA PHE A 449 -15.75 -33.51 -5.85
C PHE A 449 -15.37 -34.59 -6.89
N ASN A 450 -15.62 -34.33 -8.18
CA ASN A 450 -15.49 -35.34 -9.23
C ASN A 450 -14.08 -35.32 -9.84
N PHE A 451 -13.15 -36.11 -9.30
CA PHE A 451 -11.77 -36.28 -9.80
C PHE A 451 -11.67 -37.11 -11.11
N CYS A 452 -12.61 -36.92 -12.04
CA CYS A 452 -12.67 -37.66 -13.29
C CYS A 452 -11.50 -37.30 -14.22
N GLU A 453 -10.80 -38.30 -14.75
CA GLU A 453 -9.55 -38.09 -15.49
C GLU A 453 -9.64 -37.26 -16.78
N LYS A 454 -10.86 -37.01 -17.27
CA LYS A 454 -11.12 -36.35 -18.56
C LYS A 454 -11.39 -34.84 -18.44
N GLU A 455 -11.62 -34.30 -17.25
CA GLU A 455 -11.94 -32.87 -17.08
C GLU A 455 -10.69 -32.05 -16.72
N THR A 456 -9.97 -31.58 -17.75
CA THR A 456 -8.87 -30.61 -17.60
C THR A 456 -9.30 -29.28 -16.99
N GLY A 457 -10.59 -28.91 -17.11
CA GLY A 457 -11.17 -27.73 -16.46
C GLY A 457 -11.13 -27.76 -14.92
N SER A 458 -10.80 -28.90 -14.31
CA SER A 458 -10.49 -28.97 -12.88
C SER A 458 -9.23 -28.18 -12.50
N ALA A 459 -8.31 -27.91 -13.43
CA ALA A 459 -6.99 -27.37 -13.13
C ALA A 459 -6.99 -25.92 -12.63
N GLU A 460 -7.90 -25.07 -13.14
CA GLU A 460 -7.96 -23.62 -12.84
C GLU A 460 -8.33 -23.33 -11.36
N PHE A 461 -9.06 -24.26 -10.74
CA PHE A 461 -9.38 -24.20 -9.31
C PHE A 461 -8.13 -24.36 -8.42
N TRP A 462 -7.20 -25.24 -8.82
CA TRP A 462 -5.98 -25.54 -8.03
C TRP A 462 -4.87 -24.50 -8.22
N SER A 463 -4.94 -23.70 -9.28
CA SER A 463 -3.94 -22.71 -9.67
C SER A 463 -3.45 -21.80 -8.53
N PRO A 464 -4.32 -21.25 -7.64
CA PRO A 464 -3.86 -20.39 -6.54
C PRO A 464 -2.97 -21.15 -5.55
N LEU A 465 -3.36 -22.39 -5.20
CA LEU A 465 -2.58 -23.23 -4.29
C LEU A 465 -1.23 -23.59 -4.92
N ILE A 466 -1.21 -23.92 -6.22
CA ILE A 466 0.03 -24.27 -6.93
C ILE A 466 0.98 -23.06 -7.00
N VAL A 467 0.48 -21.87 -7.35
CA VAL A 467 1.31 -20.63 -7.37
C VAL A 467 1.89 -20.34 -5.99
N MET A 468 1.06 -20.40 -4.94
CA MET A 468 1.53 -20.16 -3.56
C MET A 468 2.60 -21.18 -3.13
N LEU A 469 2.42 -22.46 -3.44
CA LEU A 469 3.37 -23.52 -3.07
C LEU A 469 4.67 -23.45 -3.90
N ARG A 470 4.60 -23.17 -5.20
CA ARG A 470 5.77 -22.95 -6.06
C ARG A 470 6.62 -21.80 -5.54
N GLU A 471 6.03 -20.62 -5.33
CA GLU A 471 6.76 -19.42 -4.88
C GLU A 471 7.45 -19.63 -3.53
N LEU A 472 6.80 -20.34 -2.58
CA LEU A 472 7.37 -20.66 -1.27
C LEU A 472 8.57 -21.64 -1.32
N VAL A 473 8.65 -22.49 -2.34
CA VAL A 473 9.72 -23.49 -2.54
C VAL A 473 10.86 -22.90 -3.39
N GLU A 474 10.54 -22.24 -4.51
CA GLU A 474 11.54 -21.66 -5.42
C GLU A 474 12.37 -20.54 -4.74
N ILE A 475 11.77 -19.79 -3.81
CA ILE A 475 12.49 -18.81 -2.96
C ILE A 475 13.42 -19.50 -1.95
N GLU A 476 13.14 -20.73 -1.54
CA GLU A 476 14.00 -21.50 -0.63
C GLU A 476 15.26 -21.97 -1.36
N ASP A 477 15.11 -22.59 -2.54
CA ASP A 477 16.22 -23.11 -3.37
C ASP A 477 17.24 -22.04 -3.75
N LEU A 478 16.77 -20.86 -4.20
CA LEU A 478 17.62 -19.72 -4.52
C LEU A 478 18.47 -19.22 -3.33
N SER A 479 18.15 -19.62 -2.09
CA SER A 479 18.74 -19.10 -0.86
C SER A 479 19.65 -20.07 -0.11
N GLN A 480 19.74 -21.35 -0.52
CA GLN A 480 20.48 -22.40 0.20
C GLN A 480 22.01 -22.15 0.27
N THR A 481 22.52 -21.09 -0.36
CA THR A 481 23.95 -20.85 -0.58
C THR A 481 24.70 -20.15 0.55
N LYS A 482 24.05 -19.63 1.61
CA LYS A 482 24.76 -18.78 2.62
C LYS A 482 24.49 -18.99 4.12
N HIS A 483 23.29 -19.36 4.57
CA HIS A 483 23.01 -19.50 6.02
C HIS A 483 22.13 -20.72 6.34
N GLY A 484 22.51 -21.48 7.37
CA GLY A 484 21.79 -22.66 7.82
C GLY A 484 20.85 -22.41 9.02
N SER A 485 20.07 -23.44 9.37
CA SER A 485 19.20 -23.49 10.56
C SER A 485 17.99 -22.54 10.61
N ALA A 486 17.51 -22.04 9.46
CA ALA A 486 16.11 -21.60 9.36
C ALA A 486 15.19 -22.82 9.15
N THR A 487 14.00 -22.83 9.75
CA THR A 487 12.98 -23.85 9.46
C THR A 487 12.51 -23.70 8.01
N SER A 488 12.69 -24.77 7.23
CA SER A 488 12.33 -24.85 5.81
C SER A 488 10.85 -24.53 5.54
N SER A 489 10.56 -23.83 4.43
CA SER A 489 9.19 -23.61 3.94
C SER A 489 8.51 -24.95 3.71
N VAL A 490 9.18 -25.87 3.02
CA VAL A 490 8.71 -27.24 2.79
C VAL A 490 8.35 -27.92 4.11
N SER A 491 9.24 -27.86 5.11
CA SER A 491 9.00 -28.48 6.42
C SER A 491 7.76 -27.92 7.12
N ILE A 492 7.58 -26.60 7.13
CA ILE A 492 6.39 -25.94 7.70
C ILE A 492 5.12 -26.33 6.92
N LEU A 493 5.17 -26.39 5.58
CA LEU A 493 4.04 -26.79 4.74
C LEU A 493 3.63 -28.26 4.98
N LEU A 494 4.59 -29.17 5.08
CA LEU A 494 4.35 -30.57 5.45
C LEU A 494 3.69 -30.67 6.84
N GLY A 495 4.06 -29.81 7.79
CA GLY A 495 3.39 -29.69 9.09
C GLY A 495 1.95 -29.18 8.97
N ILE A 496 1.74 -28.10 8.21
CA ILE A 496 0.44 -27.45 7.98
C ILE A 496 -0.57 -28.44 7.42
N PHE A 497 -0.22 -29.17 6.35
CA PHE A 497 -1.14 -30.13 5.76
C PHE A 497 -1.49 -31.27 6.73
N ARG A 498 -0.51 -31.85 7.43
CA ARG A 498 -0.75 -32.90 8.44
C ARG A 498 -1.57 -32.42 9.64
N ALA A 499 -1.56 -31.12 9.94
CA ALA A 499 -2.39 -30.51 10.98
C ALA A 499 -3.83 -30.30 10.51
N VAL A 500 -4.05 -29.76 9.31
CA VAL A 500 -5.40 -29.59 8.72
C VAL A 500 -6.13 -30.92 8.55
N GLN A 501 -5.43 -32.00 8.20
CA GLN A 501 -5.98 -33.37 8.15
C GLN A 501 -6.44 -33.93 9.52
N LYS A 502 -6.16 -33.25 10.63
CA LYS A 502 -6.58 -33.62 12.00
C LYS A 502 -7.54 -32.60 12.61
N ALA A 503 -7.99 -31.64 11.81
CA ALA A 503 -8.86 -30.56 12.23
C ALA A 503 -10.23 -30.67 11.56
N GLU A 504 -11.23 -30.15 12.26
CA GLU A 504 -12.57 -29.85 11.78
C GLU A 504 -12.69 -28.34 11.53
N ASP A 505 -13.57 -27.93 10.61
CA ASP A 505 -13.96 -26.53 10.53
C ASP A 505 -14.73 -26.11 11.79
N VAL A 506 -14.62 -24.83 12.18
CA VAL A 506 -15.27 -24.30 13.39
C VAL A 506 -16.78 -24.12 13.23
N ILE A 507 -17.24 -23.82 12.01
CA ILE A 507 -18.58 -23.36 11.64
C ILE A 507 -19.37 -24.48 10.96
N ASP A 508 -18.78 -25.17 9.98
CA ASP A 508 -19.51 -26.05 9.05
C ASP A 508 -18.82 -27.43 8.85
N SER A 509 -19.50 -28.50 9.27
CA SER A 509 -19.02 -29.88 9.08
C SER A 509 -18.77 -30.22 7.61
N ASP A 510 -19.54 -29.64 6.70
CA ASP A 510 -19.53 -29.97 5.28
C ASP A 510 -18.40 -29.22 4.54
N ILE A 511 -17.68 -28.34 5.24
CA ILE A 511 -16.40 -27.78 4.80
C ILE A 511 -15.21 -28.65 5.25
N THR A 512 -15.35 -29.43 6.33
CA THR A 512 -14.27 -30.26 6.89
C THR A 512 -13.70 -31.25 5.87
N HIS A 513 -14.55 -31.96 5.14
CA HIS A 513 -14.09 -32.93 4.15
C HIS A 513 -13.40 -32.26 2.94
N LYS A 514 -13.84 -31.05 2.54
CA LYS A 514 -13.13 -30.23 1.55
C LYS A 514 -11.73 -29.84 2.04
N LEU A 515 -11.59 -29.39 3.30
CA LEU A 515 -10.30 -29.05 3.91
C LEU A 515 -9.33 -30.26 3.90
N HIS A 516 -9.82 -31.47 4.19
CA HIS A 516 -9.03 -32.70 4.16
C HIS A 516 -8.57 -33.06 2.75
N ILE A 517 -9.43 -32.89 1.74
CA ILE A 517 -9.12 -33.09 0.32
C ILE A 517 -8.06 -32.09 -0.17
N LEU A 518 -8.28 -30.79 0.04
CA LEU A 518 -7.30 -29.74 -0.30
C LEU A 518 -5.93 -30.03 0.33
N SER A 519 -5.96 -30.48 1.58
CA SER A 519 -4.76 -30.78 2.34
C SER A 519 -4.04 -32.05 1.87
N LYS A 520 -4.77 -33.12 1.52
CA LYS A 520 -4.21 -34.33 0.88
C LYS A 520 -3.53 -33.97 -0.44
N ILE A 521 -4.17 -33.14 -1.27
CA ILE A 521 -3.63 -32.72 -2.57
C ILE A 521 -2.41 -31.82 -2.41
N GLY A 522 -2.45 -30.82 -1.52
CA GLY A 522 -1.29 -29.96 -1.24
C GLY A 522 -0.08 -30.71 -0.66
N LEU A 523 -0.32 -31.72 0.20
CA LEU A 523 0.71 -32.62 0.72
C LEU A 523 1.39 -33.44 -0.39
N LEU A 524 0.65 -33.84 -1.42
CA LEU A 524 1.21 -34.52 -2.60
C LEU A 524 1.92 -33.54 -3.55
N MET A 525 1.38 -32.33 -3.73
CA MET A 525 2.01 -31.28 -4.55
C MET A 525 3.41 -30.94 -4.02
N ILE A 526 3.56 -30.75 -2.70
CA ILE A 526 4.87 -30.45 -2.10
C ILE A 526 5.88 -31.59 -2.25
N LYS A 527 5.45 -32.86 -2.22
CA LYS A 527 6.34 -34.01 -2.48
C LYS A 527 6.84 -34.10 -3.92
N GLU A 528 6.09 -33.57 -4.88
CA GLU A 528 6.47 -33.57 -6.30
C GLU A 528 7.31 -32.33 -6.67
N LEU A 529 7.09 -31.22 -5.96
CA LEU A 529 7.91 -30.00 -6.08
C LEU A 529 9.28 -30.16 -5.42
N ASP A 530 9.34 -30.63 -4.16
CA ASP A 530 10.60 -30.91 -3.44
C ASP A 530 11.13 -32.33 -3.76
N LYS A 531 12.04 -32.40 -4.73
CA LYS A 531 12.73 -33.64 -5.12
C LYS A 531 13.87 -34.06 -4.17
N HIS A 532 14.17 -33.27 -3.14
CA HIS A 532 15.22 -33.51 -2.16
C HIS A 532 14.69 -33.89 -0.77
N CYS A 533 13.37 -34.12 -0.65
CA CYS A 533 12.63 -34.24 0.60
C CYS A 533 13.17 -35.29 1.59
N LYS A 534 13.96 -34.82 2.56
CA LYS A 534 14.26 -35.58 3.79
C LYS A 534 13.08 -35.46 4.75
N THR A 535 12.33 -36.55 4.90
CA THR A 535 11.03 -36.57 5.59
C THR A 535 11.07 -36.39 7.12
N SER A 536 12.25 -36.16 7.71
CA SER A 536 12.48 -36.15 9.16
C SER A 536 12.17 -34.83 9.88
N ASP A 537 12.36 -33.68 9.22
CA ASP A 537 12.61 -32.40 9.94
C ASP A 537 11.38 -31.46 10.02
N SER A 538 10.19 -31.94 9.64
CA SER A 538 8.94 -31.20 9.80
C SER A 538 8.63 -30.90 11.29
N PRO A 539 8.28 -29.65 11.67
CA PRO A 539 7.95 -29.31 13.05
C PRO A 539 6.77 -30.16 13.56
N ARG A 540 6.93 -30.74 14.76
CA ARG A 540 5.97 -31.70 15.34
C ARG A 540 4.61 -31.08 15.70
N HIS A 541 4.57 -29.76 15.89
CA HIS A 541 3.39 -29.01 16.27
C HIS A 541 3.29 -27.77 15.38
N ILE A 542 2.23 -27.71 14.56
CA ILE A 542 1.75 -26.47 13.96
C ILE A 542 0.53 -26.04 14.76
N LEU A 543 0.54 -24.79 15.24
CA LEU A 543 -0.65 -24.17 15.83
C LEU A 543 -1.64 -23.86 14.71
N LEU A 544 -2.92 -24.15 14.93
CA LEU A 544 -4.01 -23.81 14.01
C LEU A 544 -4.84 -22.67 14.63
N PRO A 545 -5.24 -21.63 13.86
CA PRO A 545 -6.10 -20.57 14.37
C PRO A 545 -7.45 -21.12 14.84
N SER A 546 -7.75 -20.99 16.13
CA SER A 546 -8.95 -21.57 16.78
C SER A 546 -10.28 -20.96 16.34
N SER A 547 -10.24 -19.82 15.63
CA SER A 547 -11.40 -19.22 14.96
C SER A 547 -11.70 -19.83 13.58
N TYR A 548 -10.76 -20.59 13.01
CA TYR A 548 -10.88 -21.25 11.70
C TYR A 548 -10.97 -22.78 11.84
N TYR A 549 -10.21 -23.35 12.78
CA TYR A 549 -10.04 -24.79 12.97
C TYR A 549 -10.32 -25.24 14.41
N ARG A 550 -11.00 -26.38 14.56
CA ARG A 550 -11.19 -27.10 15.82
C ARG A 550 -10.40 -28.43 15.75
N LEU A 551 -9.82 -28.89 16.85
CA LEU A 551 -9.22 -30.23 16.89
C LEU A 551 -10.34 -31.27 16.72
N SER A 552 -10.13 -32.29 15.86
CA SER A 552 -11.18 -33.27 15.61
C SER A 552 -11.57 -34.03 16.88
N ARG A 553 -12.88 -34.17 17.11
CA ARG A 553 -13.44 -34.63 18.40
C ARG A 553 -13.67 -36.13 18.50
N SER A 554 -13.45 -36.90 17.45
CA SER A 554 -13.70 -38.34 17.46
C SER A 554 -12.49 -39.15 17.00
N GLU A 555 -12.17 -40.21 17.74
CA GLU A 555 -11.32 -41.34 17.30
C GLU A 555 -12.01 -42.19 16.22
N ARG A 556 -12.88 -41.59 15.40
CA ARG A 556 -13.34 -42.22 14.17
C ARG A 556 -12.14 -42.39 13.26
N LYS A 557 -12.00 -43.60 12.73
CA LYS A 557 -10.87 -43.97 11.87
C LYS A 557 -10.85 -43.06 10.65
N ALA A 558 -9.67 -42.86 10.08
CA ALA A 558 -9.49 -42.09 8.84
C ALA A 558 -10.14 -42.73 7.59
N ASP A 559 -10.90 -43.80 7.78
CA ASP A 559 -11.50 -44.66 6.75
C ASP A 559 -12.88 -44.15 6.27
N GLU A 560 -13.56 -43.25 6.99
CA GLU A 560 -14.90 -42.75 6.60
C GLU A 560 -14.89 -41.80 5.38
N CYS A 561 -13.73 -41.41 4.86
CA CYS A 561 -13.61 -40.64 3.62
C CYS A 561 -13.20 -41.54 2.44
N CYS A 562 -14.14 -42.35 1.94
CA CYS A 562 -13.98 -43.30 0.82
C CYS A 562 -13.53 -42.68 -0.53
N GLN A 563 -13.28 -41.36 -0.59
CA GLN A 563 -12.78 -40.64 -1.76
C GLN A 563 -11.32 -40.19 -1.61
N LEU A 564 -10.72 -40.28 -0.42
CA LEU A 564 -9.32 -39.88 -0.21
C LEU A 564 -8.31 -40.83 -0.90
N ASP A 565 -8.76 -42.02 -1.28
CA ASP A 565 -8.03 -43.05 -2.02
C ASP A 565 -8.12 -42.87 -3.55
N LEU A 566 -9.07 -42.08 -4.04
CA LEU A 566 -9.14 -41.69 -5.46
C LEU A 566 -8.12 -40.60 -5.83
N ILE A 567 -7.51 -39.94 -4.82
CA ILE A 567 -6.53 -38.88 -5.01
C ILE A 567 -5.15 -39.51 -5.26
N THR A 568 -4.78 -39.60 -6.55
CA THR A 568 -3.58 -40.28 -7.05
C THR A 568 -2.44 -39.32 -7.41
N ASP A 569 -1.20 -39.79 -7.33
CA ASP A 569 -0.01 -39.03 -7.76
C ASP A 569 -0.07 -38.63 -9.24
N THR A 570 -0.72 -39.42 -10.09
CA THR A 570 -0.93 -39.13 -11.52
C THR A 570 -1.85 -37.94 -11.75
N PHE A 571 -2.90 -37.78 -10.93
CA PHE A 571 -3.76 -36.60 -10.94
C PHE A 571 -2.99 -35.35 -10.52
N VAL A 572 -2.19 -35.42 -9.44
CA VAL A 572 -1.38 -34.29 -8.96
C VAL A 572 -0.34 -33.85 -10.00
N LYS A 573 0.37 -34.82 -10.62
CA LYS A 573 1.32 -34.57 -11.72
C LYS A 573 0.66 -33.89 -12.93
N ARG A 574 -0.57 -34.29 -13.27
CA ARG A 574 -1.36 -33.69 -14.37
C ARG A 574 -1.62 -32.21 -14.13
N ILE A 575 -2.05 -31.83 -12.91
CA ILE A 575 -2.36 -30.43 -12.59
C ILE A 575 -1.10 -29.58 -12.43
N LEU A 576 -0.05 -30.11 -11.80
CA LEU A 576 1.24 -29.40 -11.68
C LEU A 576 1.87 -29.13 -13.05
N LYS A 577 1.74 -30.07 -14.00
CA LYS A 577 2.19 -29.90 -15.39
C LYS A 577 1.36 -28.88 -16.17
N ALA A 578 0.03 -28.81 -15.94
CA ALA A 578 -0.80 -27.74 -16.48
C ALA A 578 -0.41 -26.33 -15.95
N HIS A 579 0.42 -26.29 -14.90
CA HIS A 579 0.96 -25.09 -14.27
C HIS A 579 2.50 -25.09 -14.23
N GLU A 580 3.14 -25.68 -15.23
CA GLU A 580 4.55 -25.39 -15.52
C GLU A 580 4.63 -24.01 -16.23
N PRO A 581 5.55 -23.11 -15.83
CA PRO A 581 5.78 -21.88 -16.57
C PRO A 581 6.25 -22.23 -17.99
N TYR A 582 5.71 -21.54 -18.99
CA TYR A 582 6.15 -21.68 -20.39
C TYR A 582 7.60 -21.20 -20.53
N ASN A 583 8.54 -22.13 -20.44
CA ASN A 583 9.93 -21.88 -20.80
C ASN A 583 9.99 -21.49 -22.28
N GLN A 584 10.47 -20.27 -22.56
CA GLN A 584 10.79 -19.87 -23.92
C GLN A 584 12.00 -20.68 -24.40
N GLN A 585 11.75 -21.62 -25.30
CA GLN A 585 12.78 -22.25 -26.12
C GLN A 585 12.33 -22.13 -27.60
N GLU A 586 13.31 -22.12 -28.50
CA GLU A 586 13.24 -21.33 -29.74
C GLU A 586 12.29 -21.86 -30.83
N ASP A 587 12.04 -21.00 -31.83
CA ASP A 587 11.00 -21.12 -32.86
C ASP A 587 10.81 -22.51 -33.50
N THR A 588 9.55 -22.98 -33.58
CA THR A 588 9.03 -23.53 -34.84
C THR A 588 7.51 -23.37 -34.98
N THR A 589 7.08 -22.58 -35.98
CA THR A 589 5.75 -22.58 -36.62
C THR A 589 4.51 -22.76 -35.72
N CYS A 590 3.92 -21.66 -35.27
CA CYS A 590 2.56 -21.67 -34.70
C CYS A 590 1.50 -21.94 -35.79
N SER A 591 0.93 -23.15 -35.82
CA SER A 591 -0.18 -23.51 -36.72
C SER A 591 -1.55 -23.23 -36.08
N THR A 592 -2.31 -22.34 -36.73
CA THR A 592 -3.70 -21.94 -36.47
C THR A 592 -4.63 -23.05 -35.97
N ILE A 593 -5.46 -22.78 -34.94
CA ILE A 593 -6.91 -23.08 -34.97
C ILE A 593 -7.72 -22.38 -33.85
N THR A 594 -8.79 -21.71 -34.27
CA THR A 594 -9.93 -21.16 -33.50
C THR A 594 -9.70 -20.33 -32.24
N GLU A 595 -9.77 -19.01 -32.41
CA GLU A 595 -10.72 -18.23 -31.60
C GLU A 595 -12.17 -18.71 -31.85
N ARG A 596 -13.04 -18.63 -30.83
CA ARG A 596 -14.50 -18.56 -31.03
C ARG A 596 -15.09 -17.51 -30.10
N VAL A 597 -15.22 -16.29 -30.62
CA VAL A 597 -15.90 -15.18 -29.92
C VAL A 597 -17.42 -15.39 -29.98
N SER A 598 -18.04 -15.65 -28.84
CA SER A 598 -19.50 -15.59 -28.70
C SER A 598 -20.00 -14.16 -28.88
N LYS A 599 -20.94 -13.96 -29.82
CA LYS A 599 -21.60 -12.66 -30.07
C LYS A 599 -23.09 -12.73 -29.73
N GLU A 600 -23.46 -12.23 -28.55
CA GLU A 600 -24.83 -11.84 -28.20
C GLU A 600 -24.81 -10.63 -27.26
N SER A 601 -25.84 -9.79 -27.20
CA SER A 601 -26.73 -9.35 -28.29
C SER A 601 -27.30 -7.97 -27.90
N ALA A 602 -27.39 -7.02 -28.85
CA ALA A 602 -27.93 -5.69 -28.56
C ALA A 602 -29.46 -5.68 -28.75
N PRO A 603 -30.25 -5.13 -27.80
CA PRO A 603 -31.71 -5.15 -27.90
C PRO A 603 -32.22 -4.23 -29.02
N LYS A 604 -33.21 -4.73 -29.79
CA LYS A 604 -33.80 -4.03 -30.94
C LYS A 604 -34.60 -2.81 -30.47
N ARG A 605 -34.21 -1.60 -30.89
CA ARG A 605 -35.12 -0.43 -30.87
C ARG A 605 -36.16 -0.59 -31.99
N GLN A 606 -37.43 -0.33 -31.66
CA GLN A 606 -38.52 -0.33 -32.63
C GLN A 606 -38.44 0.89 -33.55
N THR A 607 -38.66 0.68 -34.84
CA THR A 607 -38.92 1.77 -35.81
C THR A 607 -40.34 2.30 -35.66
N ARG A 608 -40.49 3.63 -35.56
CA ARG A 608 -41.69 4.35 -35.99
C ARG A 608 -41.31 5.31 -37.11
N SER A 609 -42.27 5.59 -37.99
CA SER A 609 -42.00 6.01 -39.38
C SER A 609 -42.59 7.37 -39.75
N SER A 610 -41.73 8.27 -40.25
CA SER A 610 -42.05 9.37 -41.18
C SER A 610 -40.76 10.15 -41.49
N SER A 611 -40.56 10.84 -42.62
CA SER A 611 -40.98 10.63 -44.03
C SER A 611 -40.27 11.69 -44.89
N ASN A 612 -40.12 11.44 -46.20
CA ASN A 612 -39.82 12.42 -47.26
C ASN A 612 -38.37 12.97 -47.41
N LYS A 613 -37.67 12.30 -48.36
CA LYS A 613 -36.78 12.84 -49.42
C LYS A 613 -37.38 14.08 -50.16
N PRO A 614 -36.64 14.86 -50.99
CA PRO A 614 -35.49 14.53 -51.85
C PRO A 614 -34.19 15.35 -51.59
N LEU A 615 -32.97 15.03 -52.06
CA LEU A 615 -32.36 14.32 -53.22
C LEU A 615 -31.90 15.20 -54.41
N PHE A 616 -30.65 14.94 -54.83
CA PHE A 616 -29.92 15.38 -56.04
C PHE A 616 -29.43 16.83 -56.18
N GLY A 617 -28.26 16.95 -56.85
CA GLY A 617 -27.50 18.16 -57.12
C GLY A 617 -26.04 17.78 -57.40
N GLN A 618 -25.69 17.56 -58.67
CA GLN A 618 -24.46 16.83 -59.06
C GLN A 618 -23.53 17.67 -59.97
N PHE A 619 -22.22 17.48 -59.75
CA PHE A 619 -21.12 17.62 -60.73
C PHE A 619 -20.55 18.97 -61.21
N VAL A 620 -19.22 18.90 -61.42
CA VAL A 620 -18.35 19.60 -62.40
C VAL A 620 -17.67 20.92 -62.01
N SER A 621 -16.43 21.02 -62.51
CA SER A 621 -15.36 21.98 -62.21
C SER A 621 -15.06 22.93 -63.37
N GLY A 622 -14.48 24.11 -63.09
CA GLY A 622 -13.85 24.96 -64.11
C GLY A 622 -12.99 26.08 -63.51
N HIS A 623 -11.83 26.37 -64.13
CA HIS A 623 -11.01 27.56 -63.88
C HIS A 623 -11.68 28.82 -64.53
N GLU A 624 -11.35 30.09 -64.22
CA GLU A 624 -10.04 30.75 -64.41
C GLU A 624 -9.86 32.13 -63.72
N GLN A 625 -8.58 32.49 -63.51
CA GLN A 625 -7.90 33.81 -63.56
C GLN A 625 -8.57 35.15 -63.11
N GLY A 626 -7.86 35.96 -62.31
CA GLY A 626 -8.29 37.32 -61.91
C GLY A 626 -7.24 38.25 -61.24
N LYS A 627 -6.11 38.53 -61.91
CA LYS A 627 -4.93 39.31 -61.44
C LYS A 627 -5.23 40.67 -60.74
N THR A 628 -4.42 41.10 -59.75
CA THR A 628 -3.43 42.21 -59.92
C THR A 628 -2.52 42.55 -58.70
N LYS A 629 -1.23 42.87 -59.02
CA LYS A 629 -0.27 43.81 -58.37
C LYS A 629 0.06 43.66 -56.86
N LYS A 630 1.27 43.21 -56.48
CA LYS A 630 2.59 43.92 -56.39
C LYS A 630 2.73 44.78 -55.12
N SER A 631 3.81 44.74 -54.32
CA SER A 631 5.03 43.86 -54.21
C SER A 631 5.73 44.21 -52.83
N SER A 632 6.95 43.83 -52.39
CA SER A 632 8.21 43.39 -53.04
C SER A 632 9.21 42.74 -52.04
N VAL A 633 10.19 41.95 -52.53
CA VAL A 633 11.67 42.01 -52.31
C VAL A 633 12.21 42.40 -50.90
N GLN A 634 13.13 41.69 -50.21
CA GLN A 634 14.10 40.58 -50.46
C GLN A 634 14.30 39.81 -49.12
N ALA A 635 14.18 38.49 -48.97
CA ALA A 635 14.95 37.33 -49.49
C ALA A 635 16.27 37.00 -48.74
N LYS A 636 16.30 35.83 -48.07
CA LYS A 636 17.44 34.89 -47.89
C LYS A 636 16.93 33.53 -47.38
N ASP A 637 17.67 32.46 -47.66
CA ASP A 637 17.17 31.07 -47.69
C ASP A 637 17.70 30.11 -46.59
N VAL A 638 17.18 28.87 -46.64
CA VAL A 638 17.70 27.61 -46.05
C VAL A 638 17.36 27.34 -44.56
N PRO A 639 16.83 26.15 -44.19
CA PRO A 639 16.04 25.16 -44.95
C PRO A 639 14.71 24.76 -44.25
N LYS A 640 13.78 24.14 -44.99
CA LYS A 640 12.61 23.46 -44.38
C LYS A 640 12.96 22.04 -43.90
N LYS A 641 12.50 21.69 -42.71
CA LYS A 641 12.06 20.32 -42.35
C LYS A 641 10.72 20.42 -41.62
N ASN A 642 9.89 19.40 -41.77
CA ASN A 642 8.43 19.51 -41.60
C ASN A 642 7.99 19.87 -40.18
N TYR A 643 7.19 20.92 -40.08
CA TYR A 643 6.19 21.10 -39.03
C TYR A 643 4.81 20.83 -39.65
N LEU A 644 4.09 19.86 -39.08
CA LEU A 644 2.63 19.85 -39.05
C LEU A 644 2.20 19.11 -37.77
N ASP A 645 0.98 19.38 -37.32
CA ASP A 645 0.31 18.79 -36.16
C ASP A 645 0.85 19.22 -34.79
N ILE A 646 0.80 20.53 -34.55
CA ILE A 646 0.41 21.07 -33.24
C ILE A 646 -1.02 21.61 -33.37
N LEU A 647 -1.97 20.96 -32.70
CA LEU A 647 -3.06 21.65 -32.01
C LEU A 647 -3.60 20.75 -30.90
N GLU A 648 -3.52 21.24 -29.67
CA GLU A 648 -4.03 20.59 -28.46
C GLU A 648 -5.57 20.55 -28.50
N LYS A 649 -6.26 19.69 -27.72
CA LYS A 649 -6.60 20.08 -26.35
C LYS A 649 -7.18 18.97 -25.47
N ASP A 650 -6.83 19.09 -24.19
CA ASP A 650 -7.66 18.94 -22.98
C ASP A 650 -8.58 17.72 -22.87
N ASN A 651 -8.17 16.74 -22.04
CA ASN A 651 -9.11 15.93 -21.24
C ASN A 651 -8.48 15.59 -19.88
N VAL A 652 -8.97 16.24 -18.81
CA VAL A 652 -8.42 16.15 -17.45
C VAL A 652 -8.92 14.87 -16.76
N SER A 653 -8.05 13.86 -16.64
CA SER A 653 -8.40 12.59 -15.98
C SER A 653 -8.22 12.64 -14.45
N SER A 654 -9.34 12.78 -13.73
CA SER A 654 -9.38 12.79 -12.26
C SER A 654 -9.23 11.38 -11.66
N CYS A 655 -8.03 10.80 -11.75
CA CYS A 655 -7.67 9.48 -11.23
C CYS A 655 -6.31 9.48 -10.52
N GLY A 656 -6.22 10.15 -9.36
CA GLY A 656 -4.98 10.25 -8.58
C GLY A 656 -4.51 8.94 -7.95
N SER A 657 -3.69 8.16 -8.67
CA SER A 657 -2.71 7.17 -8.15
C SER A 657 -1.74 6.69 -9.25
N ALA A 658 -1.07 7.63 -9.94
CA ALA A 658 0.07 7.28 -10.77
C ALA A 658 1.24 6.84 -9.86
N GLY A 659 1.65 5.58 -9.95
CA GLY A 659 2.75 5.05 -9.13
C GLY A 659 4.11 5.48 -9.65
N THR A 660 4.66 6.59 -9.14
CA THR A 660 6.03 7.00 -9.42
C THR A 660 7.00 5.90 -8.97
N LYS A 661 7.76 5.32 -9.91
CA LYS A 661 8.79 4.31 -9.60
C LYS A 661 9.97 4.94 -8.88
N LEU A 662 9.86 5.05 -7.55
CA LEU A 662 10.97 5.38 -6.66
C LEU A 662 11.14 4.26 -5.64
N SER A 663 12.25 3.53 -5.75
CA SER A 663 12.69 2.53 -4.79
C SER A 663 13.13 3.23 -3.50
N SER A 664 12.29 3.21 -2.47
CA SER A 664 12.63 3.74 -1.15
C SER A 664 13.80 2.94 -0.53
N PRO A 665 14.84 3.60 0.01
CA PRO A 665 15.82 2.93 0.85
C PRO A 665 15.17 2.38 2.12
N GLY A 666 15.60 1.20 2.57
CA GLY A 666 15.14 0.62 3.84
C GLY A 666 15.71 1.37 5.04
N SER A 667 14.88 1.65 6.05
CA SER A 667 15.30 2.31 7.28
C SER A 667 16.01 1.34 8.24
N LEU A 668 17.33 1.45 8.35
CA LEU A 668 18.10 0.87 9.45
C LEU A 668 18.23 1.94 10.55
N GLY A 669 17.78 1.65 11.77
CA GLY A 669 17.70 2.65 12.84
C GLY A 669 17.23 2.11 14.20
N LEU A 670 17.81 1.01 14.68
CA LEU A 670 17.66 0.61 16.08
C LEU A 670 18.67 1.38 16.93
N THR A 671 18.22 2.43 17.61
CA THR A 671 18.99 3.09 18.68
C THR A 671 18.69 2.41 20.01
N ASN A 672 19.49 1.42 20.37
CA ASN A 672 19.49 0.87 21.73
C ASN A 672 20.10 1.93 22.67
N GLU A 673 19.30 2.47 23.60
CA GLU A 673 19.85 3.27 24.70
C GLU A 673 20.66 2.38 25.64
N ALA A 674 21.89 2.79 25.93
CA ALA A 674 22.79 2.07 26.83
C ALA A 674 22.56 2.52 28.27
N ASP A 675 21.91 1.67 29.05
CA ASP A 675 21.54 1.91 30.45
C ASP A 675 22.80 2.02 31.35
N SER A 676 23.20 3.25 31.67
CA SER A 676 24.39 3.56 32.48
C SER A 676 24.01 4.10 33.86
N ARG A 677 23.72 3.18 34.79
CA ARG A 677 23.33 3.53 36.16
C ARG A 677 24.52 3.48 37.11
N ASP A 678 24.96 4.65 37.57
CA ASP A 678 25.92 4.76 38.66
C ASP A 678 25.35 4.20 39.98
N LEU A 679 26.13 3.35 40.64
CA LEU A 679 25.81 2.82 41.97
C LEU A 679 26.12 3.84 43.06
N LYS A 680 25.09 4.37 43.73
CA LYS A 680 25.23 5.00 45.06
C LYS A 680 24.21 4.46 46.06
N THR A 681 24.73 3.68 47.01
CA THR A 681 24.04 3.19 48.20
C THR A 681 23.80 4.29 49.23
N ILE A 682 22.56 4.43 49.69
CA ILE A 682 22.21 4.92 51.04
C ILE A 682 21.16 3.94 51.60
N SER A 683 21.19 3.71 52.92
CA SER A 683 20.35 2.74 53.62
C SER A 683 19.49 3.40 54.69
N SER A 684 18.22 2.98 54.80
CA SER A 684 17.45 2.95 56.05
C SER A 684 16.28 1.97 55.94
N LYS A 685 15.76 1.52 57.08
CA LYS A 685 14.57 0.66 57.25
C LYS A 685 13.36 1.57 57.65
N ASP A 686 12.10 1.16 57.83
CA ASP A 686 11.57 0.00 58.57
C ASP A 686 10.10 -0.37 58.22
N THR A 687 9.81 -1.67 58.36
CA THR A 687 8.54 -2.38 58.75
C THR A 687 7.12 -1.96 58.31
N MET A 688 6.38 -2.98 57.81
CA MET A 688 4.92 -3.26 57.99
C MET A 688 3.90 -2.37 57.22
N SER A 689 2.74 -2.86 56.74
CA SER A 689 2.12 -4.21 56.67
C SER A 689 0.96 -4.25 55.64
N THR A 690 0.50 -5.45 55.23
CA THR A 690 -0.86 -5.88 54.73
C THR A 690 -1.87 -4.80 54.20
N GLU A 691 -2.63 -5.00 53.11
CA GLU A 691 -3.13 -6.24 52.49
C GLU A 691 -3.62 -6.04 51.03
N ASP A 692 -4.07 -7.12 50.38
CA ASP A 692 -4.38 -7.32 48.93
C ASP A 692 -5.23 -6.29 48.16
N PHE A 693 -4.86 -6.04 46.89
CA PHE A 693 -5.72 -6.16 45.68
C PHE A 693 -4.80 -6.25 44.41
N PRO A 694 -5.21 -6.89 43.29
CA PRO A 694 -4.28 -7.29 42.21
C PRO A 694 -4.09 -6.25 41.09
N ASP A 695 -2.86 -6.17 40.58
CA ASP A 695 -2.44 -5.22 39.53
C ASP A 695 -3.01 -5.50 38.12
N CYS A 696 -3.63 -4.46 37.54
CA CYS A 696 -3.82 -4.36 36.09
C CYS A 696 -2.57 -3.73 35.43
N HIS A 697 -1.58 -4.55 35.08
CA HIS A 697 -0.37 -4.07 34.39
C HIS A 697 -0.65 -3.58 32.96
N LEU A 698 -0.81 -2.26 32.84
CA LEU A 698 -0.60 -1.51 31.60
C LEU A 698 0.83 -1.74 31.08
N ARG A 699 0.97 -1.88 29.75
CA ARG A 699 2.22 -1.73 29.02
C ARG A 699 1.95 -1.02 27.69
N ASP A 700 2.34 0.23 27.60
CA ASP A 700 2.17 1.06 26.41
C ASP A 700 3.20 0.72 25.32
N TRP A 701 2.74 0.49 24.08
CA TRP A 701 3.50 0.39 22.83
C TRP A 701 2.63 0.89 21.65
#